data_AF-A0A8H3XCM1-F1
#
_entry.id   AF-A0A8H3XCM1-F1
#
_cell.length_a   1.000
_cell.length_b   1.000
_cell.length_c   1.000
_cell.angle_alpha   90.00
_cell.angle_beta   90.00
_cell.angle_gamma   90.00
#
_symmetry.space_group_name_H-M   'P 1'
#
loop_
_entity.id
_entity.type
_entity.pdbx_description
1 polymer ?
#
loop_
_entity_poly.entity_id
_entity_poly.type
_entity_poly.pdbx_seq_one_letter_code
_entity_poly.pdbx_strand_id
1 'polypeptide(L)'
;MKRKNTDLSIDTKQVKHQRVEETTPSPDFWPPSPIEYGVNDPVNYWPPTPTTETEDLNNVVSNVEDKQDLSKSDVVVLITQPPPETISNYVRPNDRRFRLQEDNMLPSFNNSEGRIFRIGDRIACYRDGLLTAARIMDIDDPSIPHVDPALQERIFIHFEGWGPEQAKMVTPLDILPYFQSAPVSIGPLGKDDLKSWQEYKCFYQSEEGRLAREHTAIVFDETMLLHECPCRYRDNKSISHPENPERCIEIMGTFESQGLLKRVKRIRSRMATKEELESCHLGEHVATYFSYKKIRMPKIDENFDVKVSNESVADIADIDKKDSVDKVQKLIEWCPPALKDLMSCGERGICCDTTYNPAGTPNAARMAAGSVIEIAGAVASGKVANGFAIVRPPGHHAERNQAMGFCYFNNVGIAANIVLKNYPNHIKKILIVDWDIHHGNGTQDMFYDRDDVLYLSLHRWDNGNFYPYSGSPSELGSGVGLGKNVNITFSSEDDKSDAMGDTEYVAAFKHIVMPIAMQYNPDLVIVSAGFDAAEGHDDYIGGYKITPRGYAFMTQMLKTLANGKIILALEGGYVLEPLSASAGACLSALLGPELSPLEQYQLIGGLNSVKPNSAAVSSFQKVVATLKPYWKFSEEVMRDDFRFSLPSEWRAINSLSTRPKRAPKPKRRMPVEG
;
A
#
# COMPACT_ATOMS: atom_id res chain seq x y z
N MET A 1 -53.28 -14.11 -42.17
CA MET A 1 -53.49 -14.74 -43.50
C MET A 1 -52.50 -15.88 -43.69
N LYS A 2 -52.65 -16.71 -44.74
CA LYS A 2 -51.62 -17.68 -45.20
C LYS A 2 -50.48 -16.88 -45.91
N ARG A 3 -49.27 -17.38 -46.23
CA ARG A 3 -48.74 -18.76 -46.48
C ARG A 3 -47.19 -18.70 -46.53
N LYS A 4 -46.49 -19.83 -46.34
CA LYS A 4 -45.24 -20.37 -47.01
C LYS A 4 -44.15 -19.39 -47.53
N ASN A 5 -42.84 -19.72 -47.63
CA ASN A 5 -42.04 -20.96 -47.74
C ASN A 5 -40.53 -20.55 -47.47
N THR A 6 -39.46 -21.35 -47.33
CA THR A 6 -39.15 -22.81 -47.28
C THR A 6 -37.78 -23.00 -46.58
N ASP A 7 -37.41 -24.22 -46.18
CA ASP A 7 -36.03 -24.61 -45.86
C ASP A 7 -35.12 -24.74 -47.09
N LEU A 8 -33.80 -24.69 -46.88
CA LEU A 8 -32.79 -25.46 -47.62
C LEU A 8 -31.53 -25.66 -46.75
N SER A 9 -30.77 -26.73 -47.00
CA SER A 9 -29.66 -27.21 -46.15
C SER A 9 -28.55 -27.88 -46.98
N ILE A 10 -27.46 -28.32 -46.32
CA ILE A 10 -26.28 -29.07 -46.86
C ILE A 10 -25.45 -28.29 -47.93
N ASP A 11 -24.16 -28.56 -48.18
CA ASP A 11 -23.22 -29.56 -47.64
C ASP A 11 -21.78 -28.98 -47.50
N THR A 12 -20.97 -29.64 -46.66
CA THR A 12 -19.52 -29.43 -46.54
C THR A 12 -18.73 -30.22 -47.58
N LYS A 13 -17.68 -29.64 -48.20
CA LYS A 13 -16.54 -30.40 -48.75
C LYS A 13 -15.27 -29.58 -49.00
N GLN A 14 -14.15 -30.29 -49.06
CA GLN A 14 -12.78 -29.79 -49.19
C GLN A 14 -12.38 -29.54 -50.65
N VAL A 15 -11.51 -28.56 -50.89
CA VAL A 15 -10.46 -28.59 -51.95
C VAL A 15 -9.14 -28.04 -51.36
N LYS A 16 -8.00 -28.41 -51.96
CA LYS A 16 -6.64 -28.19 -51.43
C LYS A 16 -6.02 -26.84 -51.81
N HIS A 17 -4.95 -26.51 -51.07
CA HIS A 17 -3.83 -25.61 -51.40
C HIS A 17 -3.85 -24.85 -52.73
N GLN A 18 -3.66 -23.53 -52.63
CA GLN A 18 -2.72 -22.84 -53.50
C GLN A 18 -1.85 -21.88 -52.65
N ARG A 19 -0.64 -21.59 -53.12
CA ARG A 19 0.40 -20.83 -52.41
C ARG A 19 0.42 -19.40 -52.94
N VAL A 20 0.29 -18.42 -52.06
CA VAL A 20 0.43 -16.98 -52.35
C VAL A 20 1.34 -16.37 -51.28
N GLU A 21 2.06 -15.32 -51.64
CA GLU A 21 3.29 -14.87 -50.99
C GLU A 21 3.11 -14.20 -49.62
N GLU A 22 4.17 -14.27 -48.81
CA GLU A 22 4.24 -13.69 -47.47
C GLU A 22 4.50 -12.18 -47.54
N THR A 23 3.58 -11.37 -47.02
CA THR A 23 3.84 -9.94 -46.74
C THR A 23 4.31 -9.79 -45.29
N THR A 24 5.59 -9.47 -45.13
CA THR A 24 6.26 -9.29 -43.82
C THR A 24 5.71 -8.08 -43.05
N PRO A 25 5.30 -8.23 -41.77
CA PRO A 25 5.16 -7.11 -40.83
C PRO A 25 6.51 -6.47 -40.49
N SER A 26 6.54 -5.19 -40.07
CA SER A 26 7.79 -4.47 -39.73
C SER A 26 8.39 -4.97 -38.41
N PRO A 27 9.72 -5.16 -38.31
CA PRO A 27 10.39 -5.70 -37.12
C PRO A 27 10.84 -4.60 -36.13
N ASP A 28 9.91 -3.76 -35.64
CA ASP A 28 10.21 -2.63 -34.75
C ASP A 28 9.32 -2.62 -33.49
N PHE A 29 9.49 -3.59 -32.57
CA PHE A 29 9.04 -3.50 -31.15
C PHE A 29 9.53 -4.70 -30.30
N TRP A 30 10.84 -4.77 -30.02
CA TRP A 30 11.42 -5.68 -29.01
C TRP A 30 12.69 -5.07 -28.38
N PRO A 31 12.87 -5.09 -27.04
CA PRO A 31 14.19 -4.98 -26.43
C PRO A 31 15.00 -6.29 -26.65
N PRO A 32 16.34 -6.24 -26.63
CA PRO A 32 17.18 -7.38 -26.97
C PRO A 32 17.18 -8.50 -25.91
N SER A 33 17.38 -9.73 -26.38
CA SER A 33 17.66 -10.92 -25.55
C SER A 33 18.96 -10.78 -24.73
N PRO A 34 19.12 -11.56 -23.65
CA PRO A 34 20.21 -11.39 -22.68
C PRO A 34 21.61 -11.55 -23.28
N ILE A 35 22.55 -10.77 -22.75
CA ILE A 35 23.98 -10.86 -23.05
C ILE A 35 24.58 -12.07 -22.33
N GLU A 36 25.29 -12.92 -23.06
CA GLU A 36 26.05 -14.03 -22.49
C GLU A 36 27.20 -13.52 -21.61
N TYR A 37 27.11 -13.71 -20.29
CA TYR A 37 28.23 -13.50 -19.39
C TYR A 37 29.20 -14.68 -19.47
N GLY A 38 30.20 -14.56 -20.35
CA GLY A 38 31.27 -15.54 -20.51
C GLY A 38 32.11 -15.70 -19.23
N VAL A 39 32.28 -16.95 -18.79
CA VAL A 39 33.08 -17.31 -17.61
C VAL A 39 34.56 -16.98 -17.82
N ASN A 40 35.17 -16.25 -16.89
CA ASN A 40 36.61 -16.27 -16.63
C ASN A 40 36.91 -15.98 -15.15
N ASP A 41 37.99 -16.57 -14.65
CA ASP A 41 38.31 -16.72 -13.22
C ASP A 41 39.36 -15.67 -12.74
N PRO A 42 39.92 -15.68 -11.51
CA PRO A 42 39.84 -14.51 -10.65
C PRO A 42 41.18 -13.75 -10.49
N VAL A 43 41.10 -12.49 -10.04
CA VAL A 43 42.27 -11.68 -9.66
C VAL A 43 42.09 -11.11 -8.25
N ASN A 44 43.00 -11.48 -7.35
CA ASN A 44 43.03 -11.02 -5.95
C ASN A 44 43.37 -9.54 -5.84
N TYR A 45 42.71 -8.82 -4.93
CA TYR A 45 43.35 -7.78 -4.12
C TYR A 45 42.80 -7.78 -2.68
N TRP A 46 43.71 -7.79 -1.71
CA TRP A 46 43.42 -7.72 -0.28
C TRP A 46 43.69 -6.29 0.24
N PRO A 47 42.90 -5.76 1.19
CA PRO A 47 43.00 -4.36 1.58
C PRO A 47 44.21 -4.04 2.49
N PRO A 48 44.73 -2.80 2.46
CA PRO A 48 45.55 -2.26 3.54
C PRO A 48 44.68 -1.94 4.77
N THR A 49 45.22 -2.17 5.96
CA THR A 49 44.60 -1.80 7.25
C THR A 49 45.04 -0.40 7.71
N PRO A 50 44.34 0.26 8.66
CA PRO A 50 44.45 1.70 8.86
C PRO A 50 45.68 2.12 9.68
N THR A 51 46.25 3.27 9.34
CA THR A 51 47.17 4.02 10.21
C THR A 51 46.40 4.90 11.17
N THR A 52 46.63 4.70 12.47
CA THR A 52 46.20 5.60 13.54
C THR A 52 46.98 6.91 13.49
N GLU A 53 46.31 8.04 13.71
CA GLU A 53 46.97 9.19 14.35
C GLU A 53 45.96 9.95 15.21
N THR A 54 46.41 10.37 16.40
CA THR A 54 45.60 11.00 17.44
C THR A 54 46.18 12.37 17.74
N GLU A 55 45.36 13.42 17.68
CA GLU A 55 45.66 14.68 18.36
C GLU A 55 44.37 15.34 18.88
N ASP A 56 44.54 16.28 19.82
CA ASP A 56 43.59 16.56 20.89
C ASP A 56 43.60 18.08 21.25
N LEU A 57 42.70 18.49 22.16
CA LEU A 57 42.71 19.76 22.92
C LEU A 57 42.23 21.07 22.25
N ASN A 58 40.95 21.35 22.48
CA ASN A 58 40.44 22.51 23.25
C ASN A 58 40.62 23.99 22.81
N ASN A 59 39.66 24.81 23.30
CA ASN A 59 39.54 26.28 23.22
C ASN A 59 39.09 26.82 21.84
N VAL A 60 38.33 27.92 21.73
CA VAL A 60 38.17 29.08 22.64
C VAL A 60 36.70 29.38 22.97
N VAL A 61 36.46 29.99 24.14
CA VAL A 61 35.18 30.58 24.57
C VAL A 61 35.36 32.08 24.83
N SER A 62 34.27 32.86 24.64
CA SER A 62 33.92 34.16 25.28
C SER A 62 33.93 35.45 24.42
N ASN A 63 32.94 36.30 24.73
CA ASN A 63 32.94 37.78 24.72
C ASN A 63 32.80 38.56 23.38
N VAL A 64 32.08 39.71 23.28
CA VAL A 64 30.99 40.31 24.12
C VAL A 64 30.28 41.49 23.39
N GLU A 65 29.11 41.94 23.89
CA GLU A 65 28.40 43.25 23.71
C GLU A 65 27.86 43.79 22.35
N ASP A 66 26.51 43.88 22.29
CA ASP A 66 25.64 45.04 22.00
C ASP A 66 26.05 46.23 21.09
N LYS A 67 25.10 46.62 20.19
CA LYS A 67 24.56 48.02 20.14
C LYS A 67 23.27 48.25 19.33
N GLN A 68 22.27 48.73 20.08
CA GLN A 68 21.08 49.58 19.81
C GLN A 68 20.79 50.24 18.41
N ASP A 69 19.52 50.01 17.98
CA ASP A 69 18.43 51.03 17.79
C ASP A 69 18.28 51.85 16.46
N LEU A 70 17.11 52.51 16.32
CA LEU A 70 16.50 53.27 15.20
C LEU A 70 15.73 52.44 14.14
N SER A 71 14.53 52.83 13.67
CA SER A 71 13.60 53.91 14.06
C SER A 71 12.15 53.68 13.55
N LYS A 72 11.18 54.43 14.09
CA LYS A 72 9.72 54.32 13.83
C LYS A 72 9.23 54.93 12.50
N SER A 73 8.01 54.56 12.09
CA SER A 73 6.99 55.49 11.57
C SER A 73 5.56 54.95 11.77
N ASP A 74 4.58 55.85 11.91
CA ASP A 74 3.26 55.58 12.50
C ASP A 74 2.08 55.64 11.49
N VAL A 75 0.99 54.93 11.78
CA VAL A 75 -0.38 55.30 11.32
C VAL A 75 -1.36 55.08 12.47
N VAL A 76 -2.22 56.07 12.73
CA VAL A 76 -3.26 56.05 13.78
C VAL A 76 -4.63 56.28 13.15
N VAL A 77 -5.61 55.45 13.50
CA VAL A 77 -7.04 55.76 13.35
C VAL A 77 -7.78 55.31 14.62
N LEU A 78 -8.54 56.23 15.21
CA LEU A 78 -9.42 55.99 16.37
C LEU A 78 -10.84 55.67 15.90
N ILE A 79 -11.65 54.99 16.73
CA ILE A 79 -13.05 55.38 17.05
C ILE A 79 -13.60 54.56 18.24
N THR A 80 -14.46 55.22 19.00
CA THR A 80 -14.95 54.97 20.37
C THR A 80 -15.68 53.64 20.67
N GLN A 81 -15.58 53.18 21.92
CA GLN A 81 -16.55 52.27 22.57
C GLN A 81 -17.70 53.03 23.24
N PRO A 82 -18.90 52.41 23.40
CA PRO A 82 -19.90 52.77 24.42
C PRO A 82 -19.73 51.95 25.73
N PRO A 83 -20.23 52.44 26.89
CA PRO A 83 -20.06 51.82 28.21
C PRO A 83 -21.12 50.72 28.55
N PRO A 84 -20.96 49.96 29.66
CA PRO A 84 -21.78 48.78 29.97
C PRO A 84 -22.92 49.02 30.99
N GLU A 85 -24.03 48.25 30.87
CA GLU A 85 -25.14 48.22 31.85
C GLU A 85 -25.40 46.81 32.42
N THR A 86 -24.82 46.57 33.60
CA THR A 86 -25.40 45.98 34.83
C THR A 86 -26.63 45.02 34.82
N ILE A 87 -26.46 43.90 35.59
CA ILE A 87 -27.46 43.31 36.54
C ILE A 87 -28.64 42.51 35.88
N SER A 88 -29.17 41.37 36.37
CA SER A 88 -29.12 40.66 37.68
C SER A 88 -29.11 39.11 37.55
N ASN A 89 -28.49 38.47 38.53
CA ASN A 89 -28.75 37.14 39.13
C ASN A 89 -30.04 36.36 38.73
N TYR A 90 -29.92 35.02 38.54
CA TYR A 90 -30.83 34.00 39.11
C TYR A 90 -30.32 32.53 38.96
N VAL A 91 -29.36 32.07 39.77
CA VAL A 91 -29.09 30.62 39.95
C VAL A 91 -28.55 30.30 41.36
N ARG A 92 -29.36 29.68 42.23
CA ARG A 92 -29.02 28.72 43.33
C ARG A 92 -30.34 28.20 43.95
N PRO A 93 -30.38 27.01 44.59
CA PRO A 93 -29.61 25.78 44.34
C PRO A 93 -30.53 24.53 44.23
N ASN A 94 -29.92 23.34 44.14
CA ASN A 94 -30.52 22.00 44.30
C ASN A 94 -31.57 21.54 43.27
N ASP A 95 -31.20 20.53 42.47
CA ASP A 95 -31.78 19.20 42.73
C ASP A 95 -30.63 18.18 42.89
N ARG A 96 -30.85 17.16 43.70
CA ARG A 96 -29.94 16.03 43.90
C ARG A 96 -30.65 14.75 43.47
N ARG A 97 -30.28 14.20 42.32
CA ARG A 97 -30.45 12.78 41.99
C ARG A 97 -29.52 12.40 40.83
N PHE A 98 -29.15 11.12 40.80
CA PHE A 98 -28.24 10.51 39.81
C PHE A 98 -26.82 11.11 39.75
N ARG A 99 -26.05 10.91 40.82
CA ARG A 99 -24.65 10.48 40.61
C ARG A 99 -24.69 9.06 40.06
N LEU A 100 -24.35 8.89 38.78
CA LEU A 100 -23.66 7.68 38.34
C LEU A 100 -22.18 7.81 38.75
N GLN A 101 -21.46 6.70 38.88
CA GLN A 101 -20.08 6.71 39.37
C GLN A 101 -19.12 7.26 38.30
N GLU A 102 -18.25 8.17 38.72
CA GLU A 102 -17.26 8.86 37.88
C GLU A 102 -15.98 8.00 37.76
N ASP A 103 -16.06 6.88 37.03
CA ASP A 103 -14.89 6.02 36.71
C ASP A 103 -14.65 5.81 35.20
N ASN A 104 -15.63 6.13 34.33
CA ASN A 104 -15.50 6.08 32.87
C ASN A 104 -15.54 7.50 32.26
N MET A 105 -14.52 8.30 32.56
CA MET A 105 -14.30 9.55 31.83
C MET A 105 -13.79 9.24 30.42
N LEU A 106 -14.50 9.76 29.41
CA LEU A 106 -14.14 9.62 28.01
C LEU A 106 -12.74 10.20 27.72
N PRO A 107 -11.96 9.63 26.77
CA PRO A 107 -10.80 10.31 26.22
C PRO A 107 -11.17 11.72 25.79
N SER A 108 -10.50 12.70 26.40
CA SER A 108 -10.81 14.11 26.21
C SER A 108 -9.58 14.97 26.46
N PHE A 109 -9.11 15.66 25.41
CA PHE A 109 -8.02 16.62 25.51
C PHE A 109 -8.53 18.00 25.94
N ASN A 110 -7.62 18.86 26.37
CA ASN A 110 -7.92 20.22 26.83
C ASN A 110 -7.16 21.22 25.96
N ASN A 111 -7.86 22.09 25.22
CA ASN A 111 -7.16 23.10 24.42
C ASN A 111 -6.51 24.19 25.30
N SER A 112 -5.74 25.08 24.67
CA SER A 112 -5.05 26.21 25.34
C SER A 112 -6.00 27.22 26.02
N GLU A 113 -7.31 27.16 25.79
CA GLU A 113 -8.33 27.96 26.46
C GLU A 113 -8.99 27.23 27.65
N GLY A 114 -8.60 25.97 27.93
CA GLY A 114 -9.21 25.15 28.97
C GLY A 114 -10.55 24.51 28.58
N ARG A 115 -10.78 24.25 27.28
CA ARG A 115 -11.97 23.52 26.81
C ARG A 115 -11.69 22.04 26.59
N ILE A 116 -12.52 21.23 27.23
CA ILE A 116 -12.55 19.77 27.10
C ILE A 116 -13.32 19.39 25.83
N PHE A 117 -12.65 18.72 24.89
CA PHE A 117 -13.23 18.19 23.65
C PHE A 117 -13.34 16.65 23.70
N ARG A 118 -14.33 16.05 23.02
CA ARG A 118 -14.56 14.60 23.01
C ARG A 118 -14.77 14.05 21.61
N ILE A 119 -14.54 12.75 21.45
CA ILE A 119 -14.73 12.05 20.17
C ILE A 119 -16.19 12.12 19.70
N GLY A 120 -16.40 12.33 18.40
CA GLY A 120 -17.69 12.62 17.76
C GLY A 120 -18.17 14.07 17.92
N ASP A 121 -17.50 14.93 18.70
CA ASP A 121 -17.84 16.35 18.77
C ASP A 121 -17.50 17.05 17.45
N ARG A 122 -18.36 18.00 17.07
CA ARG A 122 -18.24 18.79 15.84
C ARG A 122 -17.48 20.08 16.14
N ILE A 123 -16.48 20.34 15.31
CA ILE A 123 -15.50 21.42 15.44
C ILE A 123 -15.40 22.20 14.12
N ALA A 124 -14.65 23.29 14.14
CA ALA A 124 -14.17 23.98 12.95
C ALA A 124 -12.64 23.92 12.91
N CYS A 125 -12.05 23.63 11.76
CA CYS A 125 -10.60 23.55 11.58
C CYS A 125 -10.21 24.24 10.27
N TYR A 126 -9.04 24.88 10.23
CA TYR A 126 -8.54 25.45 8.99
C TYR A 126 -8.07 24.36 8.01
N ARG A 127 -8.47 24.56 6.75
CA ARG A 127 -8.09 23.78 5.58
C ARG A 127 -7.97 24.74 4.41
N ASP A 128 -6.81 24.77 3.75
CA ASP A 128 -6.59 25.54 2.51
C ASP A 128 -6.98 27.04 2.63
N GLY A 129 -6.76 27.61 3.82
CA GLY A 129 -7.15 28.99 4.19
C GLY A 129 -8.62 29.19 4.58
N LEU A 130 -9.48 28.21 4.28
CA LEU A 130 -10.91 28.19 4.63
C LEU A 130 -11.12 27.57 6.01
N LEU A 131 -12.14 28.03 6.74
CA LEU A 131 -12.55 27.41 8.01
C LEU A 131 -13.63 26.37 7.72
N THR A 132 -13.30 25.09 7.87
CA THR A 132 -14.14 23.96 7.44
C THR A 132 -14.70 23.20 8.65
N ALA A 133 -15.95 22.72 8.55
CA ALA A 133 -16.54 21.83 9.55
C ALA A 133 -15.80 20.49 9.60
N ALA A 134 -15.49 20.02 10.80
CA ALA A 134 -14.84 18.73 11.02
C ALA A 134 -15.36 18.05 12.29
N ARG A 135 -14.96 16.80 12.50
CA ARG A 135 -15.28 16.01 13.69
C ARG A 135 -14.07 15.30 14.24
N ILE A 136 -14.04 15.19 15.55
CA ILE A 136 -13.01 14.47 16.29
C ILE A 136 -13.27 12.97 16.15
N MET A 137 -12.30 12.27 15.56
CA MET A 137 -12.34 10.83 15.34
C MET A 137 -11.68 10.06 16.48
N ASP A 138 -10.46 10.49 16.81
CA ASP A 138 -9.55 9.82 17.71
C ASP A 138 -8.70 10.90 18.41
N ILE A 139 -8.25 10.63 19.63
CA ILE A 139 -7.42 11.53 20.43
C ILE A 139 -6.22 10.69 20.86
N ASP A 140 -4.98 11.13 20.55
CA ASP A 140 -3.78 10.43 21.04
C ASP A 140 -3.80 10.41 22.58
N ASP A 141 -3.48 9.26 23.17
CA ASP A 141 -3.52 9.05 24.61
C ASP A 141 -2.24 9.63 25.27
N PRO A 142 -2.33 10.71 26.07
CA PRO A 142 -1.17 11.39 26.63
C PRO A 142 -0.47 10.58 27.75
N SER A 143 -1.00 9.41 28.13
CA SER A 143 -0.29 8.47 29.01
C SER A 143 0.81 7.67 28.30
N ILE A 144 0.83 7.67 26.96
CA ILE A 144 1.84 6.97 26.15
C ILE A 144 3.10 7.84 26.03
N PRO A 145 4.30 7.35 26.40
CA PRO A 145 5.52 8.14 26.35
C PRO A 145 5.93 8.46 24.90
N HIS A 146 5.75 9.72 24.50
CA HIS A 146 6.23 10.25 23.22
C HIS A 146 7.72 10.62 23.27
N VAL A 147 8.44 10.39 22.17
CA VAL A 147 9.89 10.68 22.04
C VAL A 147 10.19 12.17 21.83
N ASP A 148 9.19 12.96 21.43
CA ASP A 148 9.30 14.41 21.18
C ASP A 148 8.18 15.19 21.90
N PRO A 149 8.50 16.12 22.83
CA PRO A 149 7.52 16.99 23.48
C PRO A 149 6.66 17.82 22.51
N ALA A 150 7.18 18.20 21.34
CA ALA A 150 6.42 18.98 20.35
C ALA A 150 5.28 18.20 19.67
N LEU A 151 5.12 16.90 19.99
CA LEU A 151 4.10 16.02 19.44
C LEU A 151 3.02 15.60 20.46
N GLN A 152 3.09 16.09 21.71
CA GLN A 152 2.44 15.50 22.89
C GLN A 152 0.91 15.33 22.86
N GLU A 153 0.17 16.20 22.16
CA GLU A 153 -1.28 16.00 21.95
C GLU A 153 -1.62 16.27 20.49
N ARG A 154 -2.24 15.29 19.84
CA ARG A 154 -2.83 15.43 18.51
C ARG A 154 -4.15 14.68 18.39
N ILE A 155 -4.97 15.16 17.47
CA ILE A 155 -6.35 14.73 17.30
C ILE A 155 -6.56 14.36 15.84
N PHE A 156 -7.05 13.15 15.59
CA PHE A 156 -7.46 12.78 14.24
C PHE A 156 -8.83 13.40 13.97
N ILE A 157 -8.94 14.14 12.88
CA ILE A 157 -10.18 14.80 12.47
C ILE A 157 -10.57 14.40 11.05
N HIS A 158 -11.88 14.23 10.84
CA HIS A 158 -12.48 14.07 9.51
C HIS A 158 -13.28 15.34 9.19
N PHE A 159 -13.03 15.95 8.03
CA PHE A 159 -13.78 17.12 7.57
C PHE A 159 -15.13 16.68 6.99
N GLU A 160 -16.22 17.27 7.45
CA GLU A 160 -17.55 16.91 6.93
C GLU A 160 -17.66 17.24 5.45
N GLY A 161 -18.22 16.32 4.66
CA GLY A 161 -18.40 16.45 3.21
C GLY A 161 -17.18 16.13 2.36
N TRP A 162 -16.10 15.66 2.97
CA TRP A 162 -14.87 15.25 2.29
C TRP A 162 -14.66 13.75 2.44
N GLY A 163 -13.94 13.15 1.48
CA GLY A 163 -13.57 11.74 1.54
C GLY A 163 -12.64 11.43 2.73
N PRO A 164 -12.53 10.15 3.12
CA PRO A 164 -11.76 9.71 4.28
C PRO A 164 -10.25 9.91 4.10
N GLU A 165 -9.77 10.06 2.87
CA GLU A 165 -8.39 10.42 2.54
C GLU A 165 -8.03 11.87 2.93
N GLN A 166 -9.03 12.72 3.17
CA GLN A 166 -8.86 14.11 3.61
C GLN A 166 -8.77 14.26 5.14
N ALA A 167 -8.91 13.17 5.89
CA ALA A 167 -8.89 13.17 7.34
C ALA A 167 -7.44 13.16 7.87
N LYS A 168 -7.11 14.02 8.84
CA LYS A 168 -5.72 14.32 9.24
C LYS A 168 -5.50 14.50 10.75
N MET A 169 -4.25 14.36 11.19
CA MET A 169 -3.82 14.62 12.57
C MET A 169 -3.52 16.12 12.79
N VAL A 170 -4.41 16.84 13.47
CA VAL A 170 -4.23 18.25 13.85
C VAL A 170 -3.74 18.42 15.29
N THR A 171 -3.26 19.61 15.63
CA THR A 171 -2.95 20.00 17.01
C THR A 171 -4.19 20.63 17.69
N PRO A 172 -4.25 20.67 19.04
CA PRO A 172 -5.29 21.41 19.76
C PRO A 172 -5.41 22.90 19.40
N LEU A 173 -4.36 23.49 18.80
CA LEU A 173 -4.30 24.91 18.41
C LEU A 173 -4.99 25.18 17.06
N ASP A 174 -5.13 24.16 16.20
CA ASP A 174 -5.80 24.27 14.89
C ASP A 174 -7.34 24.21 14.99
N ILE A 175 -7.86 23.89 16.19
CA ILE A 175 -9.26 23.54 16.44
C ILE A 175 -10.03 24.71 17.07
N LEU A 176 -11.05 25.19 16.38
CA LEU A 176 -12.03 26.15 16.89
C LEU A 176 -13.35 25.47 17.28
N PRO A 177 -13.97 25.85 18.41
CA PRO A 177 -15.30 25.36 18.80
C PRO A 177 -16.40 25.79 17.81
N TYR A 178 -17.16 24.85 17.28
CA TYR A 178 -18.18 25.10 16.26
C TYR A 178 -19.23 26.16 16.67
N PHE A 179 -19.51 26.29 17.97
CA PHE A 179 -20.50 27.24 18.51
C PHE A 179 -20.09 28.72 18.47
N GLN A 180 -18.86 29.05 18.05
CA GLN A 180 -18.33 30.43 18.04
C GLN A 180 -17.77 30.89 16.69
N SER A 181 -17.81 30.06 15.65
CA SER A 181 -17.25 30.38 14.34
C SER A 181 -18.23 31.07 13.39
N ALA A 182 -17.67 31.87 12.47
CA ALA A 182 -18.28 32.31 11.22
C ALA A 182 -18.85 31.12 10.39
N PRO A 183 -19.70 31.35 9.36
CA PRO A 183 -20.17 30.28 8.47
C PRO A 183 -19.00 29.45 7.92
N VAL A 184 -18.92 28.20 8.36
CA VAL A 184 -17.88 27.26 7.96
C VAL A 184 -18.20 26.61 6.62
N SER A 185 -17.16 26.33 5.83
CA SER A 185 -17.29 25.48 4.65
C SER A 185 -17.57 24.03 5.05
N ILE A 186 -18.17 23.29 4.13
CA ILE A 186 -18.40 21.86 4.17
C ILE A 186 -17.92 21.33 2.82
N GLY A 187 -17.42 20.09 2.76
CA GLY A 187 -16.86 19.53 1.54
C GLY A 187 -17.86 19.29 0.41
N PRO A 188 -17.37 18.91 -0.78
CA PRO A 188 -18.16 18.79 -2.00
C PRO A 188 -19.31 17.77 -1.92
N LEU A 189 -19.24 16.80 -1.00
CA LEU A 189 -20.30 15.81 -0.77
C LEU A 189 -21.48 16.36 0.06
N GLY A 190 -21.40 17.61 0.53
CA GLY A 190 -22.38 18.19 1.44
C GLY A 190 -22.17 17.73 2.89
N LYS A 191 -23.13 17.99 3.78
CA LYS A 191 -22.92 17.71 5.21
C LYS A 191 -23.21 16.25 5.57
N ASP A 192 -22.25 15.60 6.22
CA ASP A 192 -22.42 14.29 6.84
C ASP A 192 -23.65 14.20 7.75
N ASP A 193 -24.29 13.03 7.73
CA ASP A 193 -25.42 12.72 8.59
C ASP A 193 -25.02 12.69 10.09
N LEU A 194 -25.82 13.39 10.90
CA LEU A 194 -25.61 13.47 12.35
C LEU A 194 -25.82 12.12 13.06
N LYS A 195 -26.72 11.26 12.56
CA LYS A 195 -27.00 9.95 13.17
C LYS A 195 -25.81 9.00 12.98
N SER A 196 -25.24 8.95 11.78
CA SER A 196 -24.03 8.18 11.43
C SER A 196 -22.82 8.51 12.30
N TRP A 197 -22.74 9.76 12.78
CA TRP A 197 -21.75 10.25 13.74
C TRP A 197 -22.07 9.97 15.20
N GLN A 198 -23.35 10.00 15.59
CA GLN A 198 -23.79 9.55 16.91
C GLN A 198 -23.55 8.03 17.08
N GLU A 199 -23.83 7.24 16.04
CA GLU A 199 -23.53 5.80 16.01
C GLU A 199 -22.02 5.52 16.13
N TYR A 200 -21.17 6.30 15.45
CA TYR A 200 -19.72 6.20 15.63
C TYR A 200 -19.30 6.53 17.07
N LYS A 201 -19.82 7.63 17.65
CA LYS A 201 -19.53 8.02 19.03
C LYS A 201 -19.96 6.93 20.02
N CYS A 202 -21.14 6.34 19.85
CA CYS A 202 -21.61 5.24 20.69
C CYS A 202 -20.76 3.97 20.54
N PHE A 203 -20.40 3.58 19.31
CA PHE A 203 -19.52 2.43 19.08
C PHE A 203 -18.12 2.66 19.66
N TYR A 204 -17.50 3.82 19.42
CA TYR A 204 -16.18 4.14 19.96
C TYR A 204 -16.15 4.00 21.50
N GLN A 205 -17.25 4.37 22.15
CA GLN A 205 -17.41 4.38 23.60
C GLN A 205 -17.87 3.02 24.19
N SER A 206 -18.14 2.02 23.36
CA SER A 206 -18.46 0.67 23.81
C SER A 206 -17.21 -0.19 24.01
N GLU A 207 -17.38 -1.32 24.69
CA GLU A 207 -16.28 -2.27 24.93
C GLU A 207 -15.77 -2.88 23.61
N GLU A 208 -16.66 -3.16 22.67
CA GLU A 208 -16.31 -3.61 21.32
C GLU A 208 -15.47 -2.57 20.58
N GLY A 209 -15.78 -1.27 20.73
CA GLY A 209 -14.95 -0.19 20.20
C GLY A 209 -13.58 -0.10 20.86
N ARG A 210 -13.51 -0.26 22.19
CA ARG A 210 -12.25 -0.27 22.94
C ARG A 210 -11.35 -1.42 22.49
N LEU A 211 -11.88 -2.64 22.47
CA LEU A 211 -11.19 -3.85 21.98
C LEU A 211 -10.70 -3.67 20.54
N ALA A 212 -11.53 -3.13 19.64
CA ALA A 212 -11.15 -2.98 18.24
C ALA A 212 -9.98 -1.99 18.05
N ARG A 213 -9.87 -0.94 18.88
CA ARG A 213 -8.71 -0.04 18.89
C ARG A 213 -7.46 -0.65 19.52
N GLU A 214 -7.60 -1.54 20.49
CA GLU A 214 -6.46 -2.27 21.07
C GLU A 214 -6.01 -3.43 20.16
N HIS A 215 -6.88 -3.89 19.25
CA HIS A 215 -6.61 -5.03 18.38
C HIS A 215 -6.02 -4.66 17.01
N THR A 216 -6.67 -3.78 16.24
CA THR A 216 -6.31 -3.55 14.83
C THR A 216 -6.03 -2.09 14.50
N ALA A 217 -4.87 -1.83 13.91
CA ALA A 217 -4.45 -0.53 13.40
C ALA A 217 -4.62 -0.36 11.88
N ILE A 218 -4.71 0.89 11.45
CA ILE A 218 -4.35 1.31 10.09
C ILE A 218 -3.36 2.47 10.12
N VAL A 219 -2.60 2.67 9.04
CA VAL A 219 -1.78 3.87 8.78
C VAL A 219 -1.92 4.30 7.32
N PHE A 220 -2.07 5.61 7.09
CA PHE A 220 -2.24 6.27 5.79
C PHE A 220 -1.86 7.76 5.93
N ASP A 221 -1.45 8.44 4.84
CA ASP A 221 -1.11 9.86 4.83
C ASP A 221 -1.30 10.47 3.43
N GLU A 222 -1.92 11.66 3.35
CA GLU A 222 -2.17 12.38 2.09
C GLU A 222 -0.88 12.75 1.33
N THR A 223 0.27 12.85 2.02
CA THR A 223 1.60 13.09 1.41
C THR A 223 1.96 12.01 0.38
N MET A 224 1.47 10.77 0.56
CA MET A 224 1.70 9.67 -0.38
C MET A 224 0.92 9.84 -1.70
N LEU A 225 -0.13 10.67 -1.72
CA LEU A 225 -0.88 10.99 -2.94
C LEU A 225 -0.12 11.97 -3.86
N LEU A 226 0.91 12.67 -3.35
CA LEU A 226 1.73 13.62 -4.11
C LEU A 226 2.70 12.94 -5.09
N HIS A 227 2.91 11.62 -4.97
CA HIS A 227 3.59 10.85 -6.01
C HIS A 227 2.63 10.59 -7.17
N GLU A 228 2.85 11.19 -8.32
CA GLU A 228 2.00 10.99 -9.50
C GLU A 228 2.80 11.14 -10.79
N CYS A 229 2.40 10.41 -11.83
CA CYS A 229 3.01 10.54 -13.14
C CYS A 229 2.53 11.84 -13.82
N PRO A 230 3.43 12.66 -14.42
CA PRO A 230 3.02 13.87 -15.16
C PRO A 230 2.01 13.62 -16.29
N CYS A 231 1.90 12.39 -16.80
CA CYS A 231 0.91 12.02 -17.81
C CYS A 231 -0.54 12.28 -17.38
N ARG A 232 -0.82 12.29 -16.06
CA ARG A 232 -2.13 12.57 -15.45
C ARG A 232 -2.71 13.94 -15.85
N TYR A 233 -1.84 14.88 -16.25
CA TYR A 233 -2.21 16.24 -16.65
C TYR A 233 -2.25 16.47 -18.17
N ARG A 234 -2.00 15.44 -18.99
CA ARG A 234 -2.16 15.54 -20.46
C ARG A 234 -3.65 15.43 -20.83
N ASP A 235 -4.09 16.16 -21.85
CA ASP A 235 -5.52 16.21 -22.26
C ASP A 235 -6.15 14.85 -22.62
N ASN A 236 -5.31 13.85 -22.93
CA ASN A 236 -5.75 12.53 -23.36
C ASN A 236 -5.98 11.59 -22.16
N LYS A 237 -7.17 11.72 -21.53
CA LYS A 237 -7.64 10.96 -20.34
C LYS A 237 -7.58 9.42 -20.43
N SER A 238 -7.17 8.86 -21.56
CA SER A 238 -7.03 7.41 -21.79
C SER A 238 -5.71 6.83 -21.26
N ILE A 239 -4.69 7.66 -20.96
CA ILE A 239 -3.35 7.21 -20.57
C ILE A 239 -3.07 7.59 -19.10
N SER A 240 -3.56 6.75 -18.18
CA SER A 240 -3.15 6.81 -16.77
C SER A 240 -1.98 5.86 -16.49
N HIS A 241 -1.18 6.20 -15.50
CA HIS A 241 -0.11 5.34 -14.99
C HIS A 241 -0.72 4.27 -14.03
N PRO A 242 -0.31 2.98 -14.07
CA PRO A 242 -0.92 1.95 -13.22
C PRO A 242 -0.77 2.23 -11.73
N GLU A 243 0.43 2.61 -11.28
CA GLU A 243 0.65 3.09 -9.92
C GLU A 243 0.22 4.56 -9.83
N ASN A 244 -0.91 4.84 -9.17
CA ASN A 244 -1.53 6.16 -9.11
C ASN A 244 -2.20 6.43 -7.74
N PRO A 245 -2.49 7.70 -7.40
CA PRO A 245 -3.10 8.06 -6.11
C PRO A 245 -4.45 7.38 -5.86
N GLU A 246 -5.26 7.18 -6.91
CA GLU A 246 -6.61 6.61 -6.86
C GLU A 246 -6.64 5.22 -6.19
N ARG A 247 -5.55 4.43 -6.32
CA ARG A 247 -5.36 3.14 -5.61
C ARG A 247 -5.64 3.25 -4.10
N CYS A 248 -5.03 4.23 -3.43
CA CYS A 248 -5.18 4.41 -1.98
C CYS A 248 -6.52 5.07 -1.62
N ILE A 249 -7.02 5.95 -2.49
CA ILE A 249 -8.29 6.64 -2.29
C ILE A 249 -9.45 5.63 -2.31
N GLU A 250 -9.47 4.72 -3.27
CA GLU A 250 -10.51 3.68 -3.39
C GLU A 250 -10.50 2.71 -2.19
N ILE A 251 -9.31 2.32 -1.71
CA ILE A 251 -9.17 1.51 -0.48
C ILE A 251 -9.77 2.25 0.72
N MET A 252 -9.44 3.53 0.92
CA MET A 252 -9.94 4.30 2.07
C MET A 252 -11.45 4.55 1.99
N GLY A 253 -12.00 4.84 0.79
CA GLY A 253 -13.44 4.95 0.55
C GLY A 253 -14.19 3.62 0.76
N THR A 254 -13.55 2.49 0.40
CA THR A 254 -14.08 1.16 0.67
C THR A 254 -14.07 0.83 2.16
N PHE A 255 -13.01 1.18 2.89
CA PHE A 255 -12.97 1.05 4.35
C PHE A 255 -14.02 1.92 5.05
N GLU A 256 -14.35 3.09 4.51
CA GLU A 256 -15.40 3.96 5.08
C GLU A 256 -16.80 3.39 4.82
N SER A 257 -17.12 3.09 3.56
CA SER A 257 -18.44 2.60 3.15
C SER A 257 -18.79 1.23 3.76
N GLN A 258 -17.79 0.37 4.00
CA GLN A 258 -17.94 -0.88 4.75
C GLN A 258 -17.95 -0.67 6.28
N GLY A 259 -17.74 0.55 6.78
CA GLY A 259 -17.71 0.86 8.22
C GLY A 259 -16.47 0.36 8.97
N LEU A 260 -15.43 -0.07 8.26
CA LEU A 260 -14.16 -0.55 8.82
C LEU A 260 -13.35 0.58 9.47
N LEU A 261 -13.33 1.79 8.88
CA LEU A 261 -12.67 2.98 9.44
C LEU A 261 -13.20 3.41 10.83
N LYS A 262 -14.35 2.90 11.25
CA LYS A 262 -14.93 3.14 12.58
C LYS A 262 -14.38 2.18 13.64
N ARG A 263 -13.73 1.08 13.22
CA ARG A 263 -13.37 -0.09 14.04
C ARG A 263 -11.87 -0.28 14.22
N VAL A 264 -11.05 0.65 13.74
CA VAL A 264 -9.58 0.55 13.76
C VAL A 264 -8.97 1.75 14.47
N LYS A 265 -7.87 1.52 15.18
CA LYS A 265 -7.02 2.59 15.69
C LYS A 265 -6.19 3.17 14.56
N ARG A 266 -5.97 4.48 14.55
CA ARG A 266 -5.07 5.10 13.58
C ARG A 266 -3.68 5.22 14.19
N ILE A 267 -2.69 4.68 13.50
CA ILE A 267 -1.28 4.97 13.79
C ILE A 267 -0.89 6.17 12.93
N ARG A 268 -0.13 7.08 13.53
CA ARG A 268 0.29 8.32 12.88
C ARG A 268 1.51 8.05 12.00
N SER A 269 1.40 8.46 10.74
CA SER A 269 2.46 8.44 9.74
C SER A 269 3.58 9.44 10.05
N ARG A 270 4.79 9.13 9.58
CA ARG A 270 5.91 10.07 9.48
C ARG A 270 6.78 9.71 8.27
N MET A 271 7.65 10.64 7.88
CA MET A 271 8.73 10.30 6.96
C MET A 271 9.82 9.49 7.67
N ALA A 272 10.38 8.50 6.98
CA ALA A 272 11.61 7.84 7.38
C ALA A 272 12.79 8.84 7.46
N THR A 273 13.68 8.64 8.44
CA THR A 273 14.96 9.34 8.54
C THR A 273 15.94 8.81 7.49
N LYS A 274 17.12 9.43 7.35
CA LYS A 274 18.12 8.98 6.38
C LYS A 274 18.71 7.63 6.81
N GLU A 275 18.97 7.51 8.10
CA GLU A 275 19.57 6.37 8.81
C GLU A 275 18.65 5.13 8.81
N GLU A 276 17.33 5.32 8.72
CA GLU A 276 16.37 4.22 8.56
C GLU A 276 16.41 3.66 7.13
N LEU A 277 16.45 4.51 6.12
CA LEU A 277 16.54 4.10 4.71
C LEU A 277 17.90 3.44 4.41
N GLU A 278 18.98 3.97 4.99
CA GLU A 278 20.34 3.42 4.91
C GLU A 278 20.51 2.09 5.67
N SER A 279 19.47 1.59 6.37
CA SER A 279 19.47 0.22 6.90
C SER A 279 19.24 -0.85 5.82
N CYS A 280 18.73 -0.46 4.65
CA CYS A 280 18.43 -1.35 3.52
C CYS A 280 19.09 -0.93 2.20
N HIS A 281 19.32 0.37 1.99
CA HIS A 281 19.84 0.91 0.73
C HIS A 281 21.19 1.60 0.92
N LEU A 282 22.00 1.65 -0.14
CA LEU A 282 23.27 2.38 -0.14
C LEU A 282 23.02 3.89 -0.02
N GLY A 283 23.95 4.60 0.64
CA GLY A 283 23.81 6.03 0.88
C GLY A 283 23.71 6.89 -0.39
N GLU A 284 24.20 6.40 -1.54
CA GLU A 284 24.06 7.06 -2.84
C GLU A 284 22.62 6.94 -3.39
N HIS A 285 22.01 5.75 -3.31
CA HIS A 285 20.60 5.52 -3.63
C HIS A 285 19.70 6.35 -2.71
N VAL A 286 19.96 6.35 -1.41
CA VAL A 286 19.22 7.20 -0.46
C VAL A 286 19.41 8.67 -0.80
N ALA A 287 20.63 9.17 -1.01
CA ALA A 287 20.87 10.57 -1.38
C ALA A 287 20.15 10.99 -2.68
N THR A 288 20.02 10.07 -3.65
CA THR A 288 19.31 10.31 -4.91
C THR A 288 17.81 10.54 -4.72
N TYR A 289 17.15 9.77 -3.85
CA TYR A 289 15.69 9.80 -3.68
C TYR A 289 15.20 10.49 -2.38
N PHE A 290 16.10 10.89 -1.47
CA PHE A 290 15.74 11.51 -0.18
C PHE A 290 15.39 13.00 -0.29
N SER A 291 16.01 13.75 -1.21
CA SER A 291 16.08 15.21 -1.09
C SER A 291 14.96 15.96 -1.86
N TYR A 292 14.09 16.63 -1.10
CA TYR A 292 13.32 17.77 -1.62
C TYR A 292 14.21 19.02 -1.58
N LYS A 293 15.01 19.26 -2.63
CA LYS A 293 15.57 20.60 -2.86
C LYS A 293 14.41 21.51 -3.25
N LYS A 294 14.08 22.50 -2.41
CA LYS A 294 13.02 23.49 -2.66
C LYS A 294 13.44 24.43 -3.79
N ILE A 295 13.36 23.97 -5.04
CA ILE A 295 13.77 24.76 -6.19
C ILE A 295 12.79 25.92 -6.35
N ARG A 296 13.31 27.15 -6.41
CA ARG A 296 12.53 28.29 -6.91
C ARG A 296 12.15 27.96 -8.35
N MET A 297 10.86 27.82 -8.64
CA MET A 297 10.40 28.07 -9.99
C MET A 297 10.87 29.49 -10.39
N PRO A 298 11.37 29.70 -11.61
CA PRO A 298 11.60 31.05 -12.10
C PRO A 298 10.31 31.85 -11.92
N LYS A 299 10.39 33.06 -11.38
CA LYS A 299 9.26 33.99 -11.48
C LYS A 299 9.03 34.20 -12.98
N ILE A 300 7.87 33.78 -13.48
CA ILE A 300 7.36 34.29 -14.74
C ILE A 300 7.15 35.78 -14.49
N ASP A 301 7.91 36.61 -15.21
CA ASP A 301 7.76 38.06 -15.12
C ASP A 301 6.40 38.43 -15.71
N GLU A 302 5.55 39.09 -14.90
CA GLU A 302 4.15 39.37 -15.22
C GLU A 302 3.97 40.34 -16.43
N ASN A 303 5.09 40.79 -17.01
CA ASN A 303 5.17 41.69 -18.15
C ASN A 303 5.35 40.98 -19.52
N PHE A 304 5.41 39.64 -19.59
CA PHE A 304 5.61 38.94 -20.87
C PHE A 304 4.31 38.77 -21.70
N ASP A 305 3.80 39.89 -22.20
CA ASP A 305 2.55 40.03 -22.96
C ASP A 305 2.65 39.43 -24.39
N VAL A 306 2.45 38.11 -24.50
CA VAL A 306 2.49 37.38 -25.79
C VAL A 306 1.23 37.66 -26.62
N LYS A 307 1.25 38.79 -27.34
CA LYS A 307 0.22 39.13 -28.33
C LYS A 307 0.28 38.22 -29.57
N VAL A 308 -0.41 37.08 -29.50
CA VAL A 308 -0.69 36.24 -30.68
C VAL A 308 -1.80 36.89 -31.51
N SER A 309 -1.43 37.71 -32.49
CA SER A 309 -2.34 38.14 -33.56
C SER A 309 -2.48 37.04 -34.62
N ASN A 310 -3.72 36.71 -35.01
CA ASN A 310 -4.02 35.67 -35.99
C ASN A 310 -3.68 36.10 -37.44
N GLU A 311 -2.40 36.06 -37.81
CA GLU A 311 -1.94 36.21 -39.20
C GLU A 311 -1.07 35.01 -39.64
N SER A 312 -0.84 34.87 -40.94
CA SER A 312 -0.51 33.58 -41.58
C SER A 312 0.91 33.06 -41.30
N VAL A 313 1.03 31.72 -41.23
CA VAL A 313 2.27 30.98 -40.95
C VAL A 313 3.23 30.99 -42.16
N ALA A 314 3.84 32.15 -42.44
CA ALA A 314 4.82 32.35 -43.50
C ALA A 314 6.13 32.98 -42.99
N ASP A 315 6.04 34.08 -42.24
CA ASP A 315 7.18 34.99 -42.00
C ASP A 315 7.78 34.92 -40.58
N ILE A 316 8.01 33.72 -40.04
CA ILE A 316 8.76 33.51 -38.78
C ILE A 316 10.13 32.90 -39.09
N ALA A 317 10.99 33.71 -39.71
CA ALA A 317 12.39 33.35 -40.01
C ALA A 317 13.36 33.80 -38.90
N ASP A 318 13.18 35.01 -38.35
CA ASP A 318 14.10 35.69 -37.44
C ASP A 318 13.56 35.80 -36.00
N ILE A 319 13.35 34.66 -35.34
CA ILE A 319 13.36 34.59 -33.87
C ILE A 319 14.65 33.88 -33.47
N ASP A 320 15.45 34.50 -32.60
CA ASP A 320 16.72 33.93 -32.15
C ASP A 320 16.49 32.61 -31.41
N LYS A 321 16.77 31.51 -32.11
CA LYS A 321 16.59 30.14 -31.63
C LYS A 321 17.49 29.82 -30.44
N LYS A 322 18.57 30.58 -30.22
CA LYS A 322 19.56 30.27 -29.18
C LYS A 322 19.01 30.56 -27.78
N ASP A 323 18.44 31.74 -27.56
CA ASP A 323 17.94 32.15 -26.24
C ASP A 323 16.68 31.37 -25.81
N SER A 324 15.89 30.91 -26.80
CA SER A 324 14.76 29.99 -26.57
C SER A 324 15.23 28.57 -26.23
N VAL A 325 16.23 28.04 -26.95
CA VAL A 325 16.81 26.72 -26.66
C VAL A 325 17.53 26.73 -25.31
N ASP A 326 18.36 27.73 -24.99
CA ASP A 326 19.10 27.78 -23.72
C ASP A 326 18.17 27.87 -22.49
N LYS A 327 16.96 28.47 -22.62
CA LYS A 327 15.93 28.46 -21.57
C LYS A 327 15.26 27.10 -21.40
N VAL A 328 14.97 26.40 -22.51
CA VAL A 328 14.44 25.03 -22.48
C VAL A 328 15.51 24.04 -21.98
N GLN A 329 16.77 24.21 -22.37
CA GLN A 329 17.91 23.40 -21.92
C GLN A 329 18.08 23.50 -20.39
N LYS A 330 17.97 24.70 -19.82
CA LYS A 330 18.01 24.93 -18.35
C LYS A 330 16.76 24.44 -17.60
N LEU A 331 15.65 24.19 -18.30
CA LEU A 331 14.49 23.46 -17.78
C LEU A 331 14.65 21.93 -17.91
N ILE A 332 15.61 21.46 -18.72
CA ILE A 332 15.94 20.02 -18.89
C ILE A 332 17.02 19.58 -17.88
N GLU A 333 17.90 20.49 -17.43
CA GLU A 333 18.83 20.29 -16.29
C GLU A 333 18.13 20.02 -14.94
N TRP A 334 16.79 20.00 -14.90
CA TRP A 334 15.95 19.77 -13.71
C TRP A 334 15.63 18.30 -13.43
N CYS A 335 16.00 17.38 -14.32
CA CYS A 335 15.84 15.95 -14.07
C CYS A 335 16.77 15.49 -12.93
N PRO A 336 16.36 14.53 -12.08
CA PRO A 336 17.33 13.66 -11.43
C PRO A 336 18.23 13.02 -12.51
N PRO A 337 19.52 12.76 -12.24
CA PRO A 337 20.41 12.04 -13.15
C PRO A 337 19.92 10.62 -13.55
N ALA A 338 18.84 10.15 -12.94
CA ALA A 338 18.23 8.85 -13.12
C ALA A 338 17.04 8.80 -14.10
N LEU A 339 16.52 9.92 -14.66
CA LEU A 339 15.39 9.89 -15.62
C LEU A 339 15.81 9.42 -17.04
N LYS A 340 16.17 8.15 -17.13
CA LYS A 340 16.81 7.50 -18.29
C LYS A 340 15.81 7.18 -19.39
N ASP A 341 14.74 6.48 -19.04
CA ASP A 341 13.92 5.72 -19.99
C ASP A 341 12.61 6.40 -20.34
N LEU A 342 12.04 6.03 -21.49
CA LEU A 342 10.69 6.40 -21.91
C LEU A 342 9.69 5.36 -21.41
N MET A 343 8.76 5.77 -20.56
CA MET A 343 7.69 4.90 -20.04
C MET A 343 6.56 4.73 -21.07
N SER A 344 5.75 3.69 -20.91
CA SER A 344 4.60 3.39 -21.77
C SER A 344 3.58 4.53 -21.88
N CYS A 345 3.47 5.38 -20.86
CA CYS A 345 2.62 6.58 -20.85
C CYS A 345 3.20 7.79 -21.64
N GLY A 346 4.39 7.65 -22.23
CA GLY A 346 5.07 8.71 -23.00
C GLY A 346 5.69 9.82 -22.14
N GLU A 347 5.99 9.53 -20.87
CA GLU A 347 6.79 10.37 -19.96
C GLU A 347 8.17 9.72 -19.72
N ARG A 348 9.13 10.47 -19.16
CA ARG A 348 10.40 9.89 -18.69
C ARG A 348 10.27 9.29 -17.30
N GLY A 349 10.83 8.11 -17.10
CA GLY A 349 10.91 7.38 -15.83
C GLY A 349 12.34 7.13 -15.38
N ILE A 350 12.49 6.63 -14.16
CA ILE A 350 13.77 6.09 -13.64
C ILE A 350 14.20 4.89 -14.47
N CYS A 351 13.21 4.06 -14.79
CA CYS A 351 13.21 3.01 -15.80
C CYS A 351 11.83 3.00 -16.49
N CYS A 352 11.56 2.06 -17.40
CA CYS A 352 10.36 2.02 -18.25
C CYS A 352 9.01 1.88 -17.51
N ASP A 353 9.02 1.52 -16.22
CA ASP A 353 7.85 1.41 -15.34
C ASP A 353 7.78 2.51 -14.26
N THR A 354 8.91 3.08 -13.82
CA THR A 354 9.00 3.80 -12.55
C THR A 354 9.02 5.32 -12.75
N THR A 355 7.83 5.94 -12.69
CA THR A 355 7.67 7.41 -12.81
C THR A 355 8.29 8.19 -11.65
N TYR A 356 8.82 9.40 -11.90
CA TYR A 356 9.35 10.28 -10.84
C TYR A 356 8.88 11.73 -11.01
N ASN A 357 8.08 12.20 -10.06
CA ASN A 357 7.73 13.61 -9.88
C ASN A 357 8.61 14.24 -8.77
N PRO A 358 9.51 15.19 -9.07
CA PRO A 358 10.41 15.81 -8.08
C PRO A 358 9.71 16.57 -6.94
N ALA A 359 8.47 17.03 -7.14
CA ALA A 359 7.75 17.81 -6.13
C ALA A 359 7.17 16.95 -5.00
N GLY A 360 6.79 15.70 -5.29
CA GLY A 360 6.11 14.82 -4.35
C GLY A 360 6.79 13.49 -4.06
N THR A 361 7.50 12.88 -5.03
CA THR A 361 8.01 11.50 -4.92
C THR A 361 8.98 11.28 -3.74
N PRO A 362 9.97 12.16 -3.47
CA PRO A 362 10.83 12.03 -2.29
C PRO A 362 10.06 12.04 -0.96
N ASN A 363 9.00 12.85 -0.88
CA ASN A 363 8.19 12.98 0.33
C ASN A 363 7.26 11.77 0.50
N ALA A 364 6.63 11.32 -0.58
CA ALA A 364 5.76 10.15 -0.62
C ALA A 364 6.51 8.85 -0.29
N ALA A 365 7.63 8.56 -0.97
CA ALA A 365 8.41 7.34 -0.75
C ALA A 365 8.96 7.26 0.69
N ARG A 366 9.37 8.40 1.26
CA ARG A 366 9.79 8.47 2.67
C ARG A 366 8.61 8.33 3.64
N MET A 367 7.43 8.84 3.29
CA MET A 367 6.21 8.68 4.09
C MET A 367 5.70 7.23 4.06
N ALA A 368 5.80 6.53 2.93
CA ALA A 368 5.48 5.11 2.81
C ALA A 368 6.33 4.27 3.77
N ALA A 369 7.66 4.36 3.66
CA ALA A 369 8.59 3.61 4.51
C ALA A 369 8.38 3.93 6.00
N GLY A 370 8.27 5.22 6.36
CA GLY A 370 8.04 5.64 7.75
C GLY A 370 6.67 5.23 8.30
N SER A 371 5.64 5.15 7.47
CA SER A 371 4.32 4.61 7.86
C SER A 371 4.40 3.13 8.23
N VAL A 372 5.09 2.32 7.44
CA VAL A 372 5.27 0.88 7.75
C VAL A 372 6.12 0.71 9.01
N ILE A 373 7.17 1.51 9.22
CA ILE A 373 7.94 1.50 10.49
C ILE A 373 7.05 1.79 11.71
N GLU A 374 6.19 2.81 11.67
CA GLU A 374 5.37 3.20 12.83
C GLU A 374 4.33 2.15 13.20
N ILE A 375 3.60 1.59 12.23
CA ILE A 375 2.65 0.51 12.52
C ILE A 375 3.36 -0.77 12.96
N ALA A 376 4.56 -1.04 12.44
CA ALA A 376 5.37 -2.18 12.86
C ALA A 376 5.91 -2.03 14.28
N GLY A 377 6.34 -0.83 14.68
CA GLY A 377 6.68 -0.50 16.06
C GLY A 377 5.48 -0.62 17.01
N ALA A 378 4.30 -0.20 16.57
CA ALA A 378 3.07 -0.32 17.34
C ALA A 378 2.65 -1.78 17.59
N VAL A 379 2.82 -2.68 16.61
CA VAL A 379 2.59 -4.13 16.78
C VAL A 379 3.71 -4.81 17.57
N ALA A 380 4.97 -4.45 17.34
CA ALA A 380 6.12 -5.04 18.04
C ALA A 380 6.06 -4.78 19.56
N SER A 381 5.70 -3.55 19.94
CA SER A 381 5.52 -3.10 21.33
C SER A 381 4.20 -3.55 21.98
N GLY A 382 3.20 -3.97 21.19
CA GLY A 382 1.87 -4.32 21.69
C GLY A 382 0.93 -3.13 21.95
N LYS A 383 1.21 -1.94 21.38
CA LYS A 383 0.26 -0.80 21.34
C LYS A 383 -1.01 -1.12 20.54
N VAL A 384 -0.91 -2.11 19.64
CA VAL A 384 -1.98 -2.84 18.95
C VAL A 384 -1.56 -4.30 18.73
N ALA A 385 -2.50 -5.22 18.47
CA ALA A 385 -2.17 -6.60 18.14
C ALA A 385 -1.75 -6.80 16.66
N ASN A 386 -2.35 -6.07 15.72
CA ASN A 386 -2.09 -6.18 14.27
C ASN A 386 -2.43 -4.87 13.53
N GLY A 387 -2.16 -4.80 12.22
CA GLY A 387 -2.64 -3.67 11.41
C GLY A 387 -2.35 -3.73 9.91
N PHE A 388 -2.74 -2.68 9.19
CA PHE A 388 -2.59 -2.55 7.74
C PHE A 388 -2.09 -1.14 7.35
N ALA A 389 -0.92 -1.06 6.71
CA ALA A 389 -0.39 0.14 6.09
C ALA A 389 -0.90 0.30 4.66
N ILE A 390 -1.69 1.36 4.42
CA ILE A 390 -2.15 1.76 3.09
C ILE A 390 -1.14 2.78 2.59
N VAL A 391 -0.15 2.32 1.83
CA VAL A 391 1.05 3.08 1.47
C VAL A 391 1.33 3.06 -0.02
N ARG A 392 1.96 4.13 -0.53
CA ARG A 392 2.52 4.18 -1.88
C ARG A 392 3.63 5.24 -2.01
N PRO A 393 4.61 5.12 -2.92
CA PRO A 393 4.85 3.98 -3.82
C PRO A 393 5.14 2.65 -3.09
N PRO A 394 5.00 1.51 -3.78
CA PRO A 394 5.39 0.19 -3.25
C PRO A 394 6.89 0.11 -2.96
N GLY A 395 7.34 -1.01 -2.37
CA GLY A 395 8.71 -1.19 -1.91
C GLY A 395 9.40 -2.50 -2.29
N HIS A 396 8.70 -3.62 -2.45
CA HIS A 396 9.34 -4.95 -2.53
C HIS A 396 10.32 -5.16 -3.72
N HIS A 397 10.22 -4.40 -4.82
CA HIS A 397 11.18 -4.43 -5.93
C HIS A 397 12.42 -3.53 -5.76
N ALA A 398 12.45 -2.65 -4.75
CA ALA A 398 13.57 -1.72 -4.56
C ALA A 398 14.76 -2.45 -3.93
N GLU A 399 15.83 -2.63 -4.69
CA GLU A 399 17.08 -3.26 -4.26
C GLU A 399 18.00 -2.26 -3.53
N ARG A 400 19.14 -2.74 -3.02
CA ARG A 400 20.11 -1.90 -2.27
C ARG A 400 20.55 -0.63 -3.01
N ASN A 401 20.60 -0.64 -4.35
CA ASN A 401 21.06 0.49 -5.16
C ASN A 401 20.25 0.72 -6.45
N GLN A 402 19.01 0.20 -6.52
CA GLN A 402 18.17 0.28 -7.71
C GLN A 402 16.70 0.50 -7.35
N ALA A 403 16.08 1.49 -8.00
CA ALA A 403 14.63 1.70 -8.01
C ALA A 403 14.06 1.16 -9.33
N MET A 404 13.02 0.34 -9.23
CA MET A 404 12.37 -0.39 -10.33
C MET A 404 11.01 -0.91 -9.87
N GLY A 405 10.11 -1.28 -10.80
CA GLY A 405 8.82 -1.89 -10.43
C GLY A 405 7.95 -0.94 -9.60
N PHE A 406 7.97 0.35 -9.95
CA PHE A 406 7.40 1.47 -9.19
C PHE A 406 8.03 1.71 -7.80
N CYS A 407 8.96 0.86 -7.35
CA CYS A 407 9.50 0.88 -5.99
C CYS A 407 10.75 1.75 -5.86
N TYR A 408 10.82 2.53 -4.77
CA TYR A 408 11.93 3.43 -4.47
C TYR A 408 12.73 3.04 -3.22
N PHE A 409 12.02 2.66 -2.16
CA PHE A 409 12.58 2.19 -0.90
C PHE A 409 11.78 0.98 -0.45
N ASN A 410 12.43 -0.05 0.07
CA ASN A 410 11.75 -1.27 0.47
C ASN A 410 11.06 -1.08 1.82
N ASN A 411 9.82 -0.59 1.77
CA ASN A 411 8.99 -0.25 2.94
C ASN A 411 8.96 -1.38 3.98
N VAL A 412 8.81 -2.63 3.55
CA VAL A 412 8.75 -3.82 4.40
C VAL A 412 10.11 -4.22 4.93
N GLY A 413 11.15 -4.26 4.10
CA GLY A 413 12.52 -4.60 4.51
C GLY A 413 13.09 -3.60 5.53
N ILE A 414 12.86 -2.30 5.30
CA ILE A 414 13.24 -1.24 6.24
C ILE A 414 12.52 -1.41 7.58
N ALA A 415 11.19 -1.62 7.55
CA ALA A 415 10.44 -1.85 8.79
C ALA A 415 10.91 -3.09 9.55
N ALA A 416 11.25 -4.19 8.85
CA ALA A 416 11.81 -5.39 9.47
C ALA A 416 13.15 -5.11 10.17
N ASN A 417 14.09 -4.45 9.49
CA ASN A 417 15.39 -4.07 10.06
C ASN A 417 15.27 -3.14 11.27
N ILE A 418 14.41 -2.12 11.18
CA ILE A 418 14.21 -1.15 12.26
C ILE A 418 13.47 -1.79 13.45
N VAL A 419 12.55 -2.72 13.24
CA VAL A 419 11.90 -3.45 14.34
C VAL A 419 12.86 -4.39 15.06
N LEU A 420 13.67 -5.18 14.34
CA LEU A 420 14.68 -6.06 14.96
C LEU A 420 15.72 -5.26 15.76
N LYS A 421 16.14 -4.11 15.24
CA LYS A 421 17.08 -3.18 15.91
C LYS A 421 16.49 -2.52 17.16
N ASN A 422 15.24 -2.06 17.10
CA ASN A 422 14.63 -1.24 18.16
C ASN A 422 13.87 -2.06 19.22
N TYR A 423 13.40 -3.27 18.88
CA TYR A 423 12.64 -4.14 19.78
C TYR A 423 13.26 -5.54 20.01
N PRO A 424 14.59 -5.71 20.19
CA PRO A 424 15.25 -7.03 20.27
C PRO A 424 14.84 -7.89 21.48
N ASN A 425 14.17 -7.29 22.47
CA ASN A 425 13.57 -8.00 23.60
C ASN A 425 12.18 -8.59 23.28
N HIS A 426 11.52 -8.13 22.22
CA HIS A 426 10.15 -8.51 21.84
C HIS A 426 10.07 -9.25 20.50
N ILE A 427 10.94 -8.88 19.54
CA ILE A 427 11.01 -9.45 18.19
C ILE A 427 12.47 -9.89 17.95
N LYS A 428 12.67 -11.16 17.58
CA LYS A 428 13.98 -11.74 17.25
C LYS A 428 13.98 -12.49 15.92
N LYS A 429 12.80 -12.90 15.44
CA LYS A 429 12.59 -13.49 14.12
C LYS A 429 11.38 -12.86 13.44
N ILE A 430 11.58 -12.33 12.24
CA ILE A 430 10.48 -11.84 11.40
C ILE A 430 10.21 -12.84 10.28
N LEU A 431 8.94 -13.14 10.04
CA LEU A 431 8.48 -13.76 8.81
C LEU A 431 7.97 -12.66 7.88
N ILE A 432 8.52 -12.58 6.68
CA ILE A 432 7.96 -11.79 5.58
C ILE A 432 7.26 -12.76 4.63
N VAL A 433 5.97 -12.51 4.36
CA VAL A 433 5.23 -13.19 3.29
C VAL A 433 4.93 -12.18 2.20
N ASP A 434 5.34 -12.48 0.97
CA ASP A 434 5.02 -11.69 -0.20
C ASP A 434 3.98 -12.44 -1.04
N TRP A 435 2.80 -11.85 -1.20
CA TRP A 435 1.71 -12.42 -2.01
C TRP A 435 1.35 -11.56 -3.23
N ASP A 436 2.13 -10.51 -3.50
CA ASP A 436 2.10 -9.81 -4.79
C ASP A 436 2.35 -10.83 -5.92
N ILE A 437 1.78 -10.59 -7.11
CA ILE A 437 1.98 -11.54 -8.22
C ILE A 437 3.41 -11.53 -8.76
N HIS A 438 4.18 -10.47 -8.47
CA HIS A 438 5.57 -10.32 -8.85
C HIS A 438 6.51 -10.74 -7.71
N HIS A 439 7.70 -11.25 -8.05
CA HIS A 439 8.71 -11.57 -7.04
C HIS A 439 9.33 -10.29 -6.45
N GLY A 440 9.22 -10.08 -5.13
CA GLY A 440 9.90 -9.01 -4.39
C GLY A 440 11.42 -9.20 -4.28
N ASN A 441 12.11 -9.07 -5.42
CA ASN A 441 13.56 -9.23 -5.58
C ASN A 441 14.39 -8.36 -4.62
N GLY A 442 13.94 -7.13 -4.34
CA GLY A 442 14.58 -6.25 -3.37
C GLY A 442 14.48 -6.78 -1.93
N THR A 443 13.35 -7.42 -1.58
CA THR A 443 13.18 -8.06 -0.27
C THR A 443 14.02 -9.33 -0.16
N GLN A 444 14.11 -10.13 -1.23
CA GLN A 444 14.99 -11.30 -1.30
C GLN A 444 16.46 -10.91 -1.05
N ASP A 445 17.00 -9.93 -1.78
CA ASP A 445 18.40 -9.49 -1.64
C ASP A 445 18.74 -8.92 -0.25
N MET A 446 17.80 -8.24 0.40
CA MET A 446 18.03 -7.62 1.73
C MET A 446 18.27 -8.62 2.86
N PHE A 447 17.76 -9.85 2.73
CA PHE A 447 17.81 -10.89 3.77
C PHE A 447 18.44 -12.20 3.32
N TYR A 448 18.99 -12.27 2.11
CA TYR A 448 19.45 -13.51 1.46
C TYR A 448 20.52 -14.29 2.25
N ASP A 449 21.25 -13.66 3.16
CA ASP A 449 22.31 -14.27 3.98
C ASP A 449 21.94 -14.51 5.46
N ARG A 450 20.70 -14.17 5.87
CA ARG A 450 20.28 -14.05 7.29
C ARG A 450 19.32 -15.13 7.79
N ASP A 451 19.38 -15.45 9.08
CA ASP A 451 18.56 -16.47 9.75
C ASP A 451 17.48 -15.92 10.70
N ASP A 452 17.51 -14.61 10.98
CA ASP A 452 16.53 -13.86 11.77
C ASP A 452 15.38 -13.25 10.94
N VAL A 453 15.45 -13.38 9.61
CA VAL A 453 14.34 -13.11 8.68
C VAL A 453 14.12 -14.33 7.80
N LEU A 454 12.85 -14.71 7.63
CA LEU A 454 12.39 -15.72 6.67
C LEU A 454 11.55 -15.00 5.61
N TYR A 455 11.95 -15.10 4.33
CA TYR A 455 11.18 -14.58 3.20
C TYR A 455 10.47 -15.73 2.47
N LEU A 456 9.15 -15.63 2.35
CA LEU A 456 8.29 -16.56 1.58
C LEU A 456 7.55 -15.78 0.49
N SER A 457 7.79 -16.05 -0.79
CA SER A 457 7.12 -15.37 -1.92
C SER A 457 6.19 -16.30 -2.70
N LEU A 458 5.01 -15.84 -3.10
CA LEU A 458 3.99 -16.58 -3.88
C LEU A 458 3.66 -15.88 -5.21
N HIS A 459 4.65 -15.82 -6.10
CA HIS A 459 4.58 -15.07 -7.34
C HIS A 459 4.38 -15.96 -8.59
N ARG A 460 3.92 -15.31 -9.67
CA ARG A 460 3.94 -15.85 -11.03
C ARG A 460 5.38 -15.78 -11.56
N TRP A 461 5.91 -16.90 -12.05
CA TRP A 461 7.29 -17.01 -12.54
C TRP A 461 7.36 -17.42 -14.01
N ASP A 462 6.43 -18.27 -14.46
CA ASP A 462 6.38 -18.86 -15.81
C ASP A 462 7.77 -19.29 -16.35
N ASN A 463 8.51 -20.03 -15.52
CA ASN A 463 9.88 -20.51 -15.80
C ASN A 463 10.89 -19.38 -16.08
N GLY A 464 10.75 -18.22 -15.42
CA GLY A 464 11.62 -17.06 -15.56
C GLY A 464 11.20 -16.07 -16.65
N ASN A 465 9.97 -16.19 -17.20
CA ASN A 465 9.48 -15.34 -18.29
C ASN A 465 8.47 -14.27 -17.83
N PHE A 466 8.09 -14.25 -16.55
CA PHE A 466 7.27 -13.18 -15.95
C PHE A 466 8.15 -12.21 -15.13
N TYR A 467 7.77 -10.94 -15.05
CA TYR A 467 8.52 -9.90 -14.34
C TYR A 467 8.61 -10.19 -12.82
N PRO A 468 9.75 -9.94 -12.14
CA PRO A 468 11.02 -9.38 -12.62
C PRO A 468 12.06 -10.44 -13.05
N TYR A 469 11.61 -11.60 -13.55
CA TYR A 469 12.42 -12.71 -14.11
C TYR A 469 13.33 -13.47 -13.13
N SER A 470 13.55 -12.95 -11.92
CA SER A 470 14.15 -13.64 -10.77
C SER A 470 13.12 -14.46 -9.98
N GLY A 471 13.52 -15.06 -8.85
CA GLY A 471 12.60 -15.76 -7.95
C GLY A 471 12.53 -17.27 -8.18
N SER A 472 13.55 -17.89 -8.76
CA SER A 472 13.58 -19.34 -9.00
C SER A 472 13.44 -20.15 -7.69
N PRO A 473 12.83 -21.37 -7.69
CA PRO A 473 12.74 -22.22 -6.50
C PRO A 473 14.09 -22.67 -5.93
N SER A 474 15.17 -22.48 -6.69
CA SER A 474 16.55 -22.79 -6.29
C SER A 474 17.27 -21.61 -5.61
N GLU A 475 16.67 -20.42 -5.60
CA GLU A 475 17.15 -19.24 -4.87
C GLU A 475 16.79 -19.39 -3.38
N LEU A 476 17.61 -20.14 -2.64
CA LEU A 476 17.33 -20.62 -1.29
C LEU A 476 17.95 -19.78 -0.16
N GLY A 477 18.62 -18.68 -0.49
CA GLY A 477 19.48 -17.95 0.44
C GLY A 477 20.92 -18.46 0.44
N SER A 478 21.72 -17.95 1.36
CA SER A 478 23.17 -18.16 1.45
C SER A 478 23.64 -18.07 2.91
N GLY A 479 24.88 -18.48 3.20
CA GLY A 479 25.46 -18.35 4.54
C GLY A 479 24.60 -19.03 5.62
N VAL A 480 24.19 -18.28 6.65
CA VAL A 480 23.27 -18.75 7.70
C VAL A 480 21.81 -18.70 7.27
N GLY A 481 21.47 -17.83 6.31
CA GLY A 481 20.16 -17.74 5.67
C GLY A 481 19.84 -18.82 4.64
N LEU A 482 20.67 -19.86 4.49
CA LEU A 482 20.38 -20.96 3.59
C LEU A 482 19.13 -21.74 4.04
N GLY A 483 18.14 -21.83 3.16
CA GLY A 483 16.80 -22.32 3.44
C GLY A 483 15.85 -21.29 4.05
N LYS A 484 16.26 -20.02 4.19
CA LYS A 484 15.43 -18.90 4.71
C LYS A 484 14.89 -17.98 3.63
N ASN A 485 15.28 -18.21 2.38
CA ASN A 485 14.58 -17.71 1.22
C ASN A 485 13.75 -18.84 0.60
N VAL A 486 12.48 -18.57 0.29
CA VAL A 486 11.55 -19.58 -0.24
C VAL A 486 10.65 -18.99 -1.32
N ASN A 487 10.94 -19.36 -2.57
CA ASN A 487 10.13 -18.97 -3.71
C ASN A 487 9.13 -20.08 -4.07
N ILE A 488 7.84 -19.80 -3.82
CA ILE A 488 6.72 -20.67 -4.18
C ILE A 488 6.23 -20.26 -5.58
N THR A 489 7.06 -20.53 -6.58
CA THR A 489 6.80 -20.13 -7.96
C THR A 489 5.57 -20.83 -8.54
N PHE A 490 4.65 -20.06 -9.10
CA PHE A 490 3.67 -20.59 -10.04
C PHE A 490 4.23 -20.50 -11.48
N SER A 491 4.07 -21.56 -12.26
CA SER A 491 4.45 -21.57 -13.68
C SER A 491 3.53 -22.47 -14.47
N SER A 492 3.09 -22.01 -15.64
CA SER A 492 2.49 -22.91 -16.61
C SER A 492 3.55 -23.69 -17.39
N GLU A 493 3.13 -24.84 -17.92
CA GLU A 493 3.85 -25.66 -18.90
C GLU A 493 3.12 -25.69 -20.28
N ASP A 494 1.93 -25.09 -20.38
CA ASP A 494 1.05 -25.05 -21.57
C ASP A 494 0.17 -23.77 -21.59
N ASP A 495 -0.09 -23.16 -22.75
CA ASP A 495 -1.03 -22.03 -22.96
C ASP A 495 -2.51 -22.31 -22.58
N LYS A 496 -2.79 -23.47 -21.97
CA LYS A 496 -4.13 -23.99 -21.66
C LYS A 496 -4.32 -24.29 -20.17
N SER A 497 -3.36 -23.93 -19.33
CA SER A 497 -3.55 -23.97 -17.87
C SER A 497 -4.68 -23.05 -17.44
N ASP A 498 -5.55 -23.50 -16.53
CA ASP A 498 -6.38 -22.58 -15.77
C ASP A 498 -5.48 -21.64 -14.94
N ALA A 499 -5.80 -20.35 -14.94
CA ALA A 499 -5.13 -19.37 -14.08
C ALA A 499 -5.29 -19.73 -12.59
N MET A 500 -4.30 -19.34 -11.77
CA MET A 500 -4.34 -19.59 -10.33
C MET A 500 -5.41 -18.71 -9.67
N GLY A 501 -6.06 -19.20 -8.61
CA GLY A 501 -6.96 -18.41 -7.78
C GLY A 501 -7.02 -18.90 -6.34
N ASP A 502 -8.15 -18.67 -5.66
CA ASP A 502 -8.34 -18.99 -4.25
C ASP A 502 -7.94 -20.43 -3.87
N THR A 503 -8.16 -21.40 -4.76
CA THR A 503 -7.91 -22.83 -4.46
C THR A 503 -6.41 -23.14 -4.45
N GLU A 504 -5.68 -22.56 -5.40
CA GLU A 504 -4.24 -22.71 -5.59
C GLU A 504 -3.47 -22.00 -4.49
N TYR A 505 -3.78 -20.71 -4.23
CA TYR A 505 -3.10 -19.95 -3.18
C TYR A 505 -3.39 -20.52 -1.78
N VAL A 506 -4.65 -20.89 -1.46
CA VAL A 506 -4.95 -21.54 -0.16
C VAL A 506 -4.31 -22.94 -0.05
N ALA A 507 -4.11 -23.67 -1.16
CA ALA A 507 -3.35 -24.92 -1.15
C ALA A 507 -1.85 -24.69 -0.91
N ALA A 508 -1.24 -23.69 -1.55
CA ALA A 508 0.14 -23.27 -1.26
C ALA A 508 0.30 -22.89 0.22
N PHE A 509 -0.64 -22.12 0.76
CA PHE A 509 -0.64 -21.73 2.16
C PHE A 509 -0.77 -22.92 3.11
N LYS A 510 -1.71 -23.84 2.84
CA LYS A 510 -1.94 -25.02 3.69
C LYS A 510 -0.76 -26.00 3.70
N HIS A 511 -0.13 -26.24 2.55
CA HIS A 511 0.83 -27.33 2.37
C HIS A 511 2.30 -26.87 2.35
N ILE A 512 2.58 -25.57 2.18
CA ILE A 512 3.95 -25.03 2.11
C ILE A 512 4.15 -23.87 3.10
N VAL A 513 3.42 -22.76 2.97
CA VAL A 513 3.63 -21.54 3.78
C VAL A 513 3.49 -21.83 5.28
N MET A 514 2.34 -22.38 5.70
CA MET A 514 2.07 -22.60 7.12
C MET A 514 2.97 -23.66 7.75
N PRO A 515 3.24 -24.84 7.14
CA PRO A 515 4.22 -25.79 7.66
C PRO A 515 5.62 -25.21 7.86
N ILE A 516 6.09 -24.35 6.97
CA ILE A 516 7.40 -23.67 7.11
C ILE A 516 7.34 -22.61 8.21
N ALA A 517 6.34 -21.71 8.16
CA ALA A 517 6.17 -20.64 9.12
C ALA A 517 6.00 -21.13 10.57
N MET A 518 5.28 -22.23 10.78
CA MET A 518 5.12 -22.86 12.10
C MET A 518 6.40 -23.50 12.63
N GLN A 519 7.27 -24.03 11.75
CA GLN A 519 8.60 -24.51 12.13
C GLN A 519 9.57 -23.37 12.43
N TYR A 520 9.47 -22.27 11.68
CA TYR A 520 10.25 -21.07 11.92
C TYR A 520 9.86 -20.36 13.22
N ASN A 521 8.57 -20.38 13.56
CA ASN A 521 7.98 -19.78 14.76
C ASN A 521 8.40 -18.30 14.94
N PRO A 522 7.94 -17.39 14.07
CA PRO A 522 8.30 -15.97 14.10
C PRO A 522 7.66 -15.21 15.27
N ASP A 523 8.30 -14.13 15.71
CA ASP A 523 7.78 -13.22 16.73
C ASP A 523 6.92 -12.08 16.12
N LEU A 524 7.03 -11.87 14.80
CA LEU A 524 6.25 -10.94 14.00
C LEU A 524 6.08 -11.45 12.57
N VAL A 525 4.89 -11.27 11.99
CA VAL A 525 4.65 -11.44 10.55
C VAL A 525 4.47 -10.07 9.88
N ILE A 526 5.16 -9.85 8.77
CA ILE A 526 4.91 -8.72 7.86
C ILE A 526 4.49 -9.30 6.52
N VAL A 527 3.50 -8.71 5.87
CA VAL A 527 3.01 -9.13 4.55
C VAL A 527 3.24 -8.00 3.55
N SER A 528 4.07 -8.27 2.54
CA SER A 528 4.10 -7.49 1.29
C SER A 528 2.82 -7.85 0.55
N ALA A 529 1.83 -6.94 0.64
CA ALA A 529 0.44 -7.20 0.31
C ALA A 529 0.07 -6.51 -1.01
N GLY A 530 0.54 -7.08 -2.11
CA GLY A 530 0.01 -6.79 -3.44
C GLY A 530 -1.40 -7.36 -3.64
N PHE A 531 -2.10 -6.87 -4.66
CA PHE A 531 -3.44 -7.35 -5.02
C PHE A 531 -3.63 -7.50 -6.55
N ASP A 532 -2.56 -7.60 -7.31
CA ASP A 532 -2.53 -7.84 -8.78
C ASP A 532 -2.71 -9.31 -9.17
N ALA A 533 -2.54 -10.23 -8.22
CA ALA A 533 -3.06 -11.60 -8.37
C ALA A 533 -4.61 -11.67 -8.26
N ALA A 534 -5.28 -10.54 -7.98
CA ALA A 534 -6.75 -10.49 -7.93
C ALA A 534 -7.39 -10.51 -9.32
N GLU A 535 -8.60 -11.05 -9.41
CA GLU A 535 -9.33 -11.12 -10.68
C GLU A 535 -9.52 -9.74 -11.35
N GLY A 536 -9.38 -9.70 -12.69
CA GLY A 536 -9.54 -8.48 -13.50
C GLY A 536 -8.23 -7.83 -13.97
N HIS A 537 -7.06 -8.22 -13.43
CA HIS A 537 -5.77 -7.77 -13.94
C HIS A 537 -5.38 -8.51 -15.22
N ASP A 538 -4.99 -7.77 -16.27
CA ASP A 538 -4.54 -8.32 -17.56
C ASP A 538 -3.32 -9.24 -17.43
N ASP A 539 -3.21 -10.24 -18.31
CA ASP A 539 -2.15 -11.27 -18.31
C ASP A 539 -0.71 -10.73 -18.41
N TYR A 540 -0.53 -9.44 -18.73
CA TYR A 540 0.77 -8.74 -18.74
C TYR A 540 1.25 -8.33 -17.33
N ILE A 541 0.33 -7.96 -16.42
CA ILE A 541 0.62 -7.44 -15.07
C ILE A 541 0.00 -8.30 -13.96
N GLY A 542 -0.72 -9.37 -14.33
CA GLY A 542 -1.35 -10.30 -13.40
C GLY A 542 -1.83 -11.58 -14.08
N GLY A 543 -3.10 -11.61 -14.49
CA GLY A 543 -3.75 -12.78 -15.11
C GLY A 543 -4.33 -13.82 -14.14
N TYR A 544 -4.12 -13.66 -12.83
CA TYR A 544 -4.67 -14.55 -11.80
C TYR A 544 -6.05 -14.10 -11.30
N LYS A 545 -6.69 -14.98 -10.51
CA LYS A 545 -8.11 -14.93 -10.16
C LYS A 545 -8.33 -15.23 -8.69
N ILE A 546 -7.49 -14.63 -7.84
CA ILE A 546 -7.76 -14.57 -6.39
C ILE A 546 -8.92 -13.60 -6.17
N THR A 547 -9.88 -13.99 -5.34
CA THR A 547 -10.99 -13.12 -4.93
C THR A 547 -10.66 -12.44 -3.61
N PRO A 548 -11.37 -11.37 -3.20
CA PRO A 548 -11.26 -10.80 -1.86
C PRO A 548 -11.36 -11.84 -0.73
N ARG A 549 -12.10 -12.94 -0.94
CA ARG A 549 -12.20 -14.05 0.00
C ARG A 549 -10.89 -14.84 0.12
N GLY A 550 -10.16 -15.04 -0.98
CA GLY A 550 -8.84 -15.68 -0.98
C GLY A 550 -7.83 -14.92 -0.12
N TYR A 551 -7.73 -13.60 -0.30
CA TYR A 551 -6.86 -12.75 0.53
C TYR A 551 -7.28 -12.73 2.02
N ALA A 552 -8.59 -12.71 2.31
CA ALA A 552 -9.07 -12.87 3.68
C ALA A 552 -8.67 -14.21 4.31
N PHE A 553 -8.69 -15.32 3.55
CA PHE A 553 -8.24 -16.62 4.02
C PHE A 553 -6.73 -16.67 4.29
N MET A 554 -5.91 -16.11 3.38
CA MET A 554 -4.46 -16.00 3.60
C MET A 554 -4.15 -15.16 4.85
N THR A 555 -4.86 -14.03 5.03
CA THR A 555 -4.77 -13.19 6.24
C THR A 555 -5.15 -13.97 7.51
N GLN A 556 -6.28 -14.70 7.50
CA GLN A 556 -6.72 -15.51 8.63
C GLN A 556 -5.69 -16.58 9.02
N MET A 557 -5.08 -17.25 8.03
CA MET A 557 -4.07 -18.27 8.26
C MET A 557 -2.81 -17.68 8.92
N LEU A 558 -2.27 -16.58 8.36
CA LEU A 558 -1.08 -15.92 8.94
C LEU A 558 -1.33 -15.31 10.32
N LYS A 559 -2.54 -14.81 10.59
CA LYS A 559 -2.95 -14.27 11.91
C LYS A 559 -2.91 -15.34 13.03
N THR A 560 -2.80 -16.64 12.72
CA THR A 560 -2.57 -17.68 13.73
C THR A 560 -1.12 -17.76 14.22
N LEU A 561 -0.17 -17.13 13.51
CA LEU A 561 1.25 -17.07 13.86
C LEU A 561 1.55 -15.88 14.79
N ALA A 562 2.72 -15.86 15.42
CA ALA A 562 3.24 -14.72 16.19
C ALA A 562 2.27 -14.16 17.25
N ASN A 563 1.39 -14.99 17.81
CA ASN A 563 0.28 -14.60 18.70
C ASN A 563 -0.64 -13.50 18.12
N GLY A 564 -0.83 -13.48 16.80
CA GLY A 564 -1.64 -12.48 16.11
C GLY A 564 -0.88 -11.19 15.73
N LYS A 565 0.44 -11.11 15.99
CA LYS A 565 1.30 -10.01 15.51
C LYS A 565 1.52 -10.13 14.00
N ILE A 566 0.62 -9.51 13.24
CA ILE A 566 0.66 -9.43 11.78
C ILE A 566 0.46 -7.98 11.31
N ILE A 567 1.26 -7.58 10.31
CA ILE A 567 1.12 -6.31 9.59
C ILE A 567 0.97 -6.63 8.11
N LEU A 568 0.02 -5.99 7.44
CA LEU A 568 -0.01 -5.92 5.97
C LEU A 568 0.52 -4.56 5.53
N ALA A 569 1.30 -4.50 4.45
CA ALA A 569 1.73 -3.26 3.81
C ALA A 569 1.44 -3.34 2.32
N LEU A 570 0.71 -2.36 1.79
CA LEU A 570 0.29 -2.34 0.38
C LEU A 570 1.50 -2.30 -0.58
N GLU A 571 1.54 -3.23 -1.52
CA GLU A 571 2.51 -3.25 -2.64
C GLU A 571 1.78 -2.94 -3.96
N GLY A 572 1.67 -3.90 -4.89
CA GLY A 572 0.98 -3.78 -6.18
C GLY A 572 -0.55 -3.97 -6.14
N GLY A 573 -1.13 -4.35 -7.27
CA GLY A 573 -2.57 -4.31 -7.55
C GLY A 573 -3.06 -2.94 -8.02
N TYR A 574 -3.69 -2.90 -9.20
CA TYR A 574 -3.89 -1.69 -10.00
C TYR A 574 -5.33 -1.51 -10.53
N VAL A 575 -6.13 -2.58 -10.61
CA VAL A 575 -7.56 -2.50 -10.91
C VAL A 575 -8.32 -2.18 -9.62
N LEU A 576 -8.96 -1.00 -9.57
CA LEU A 576 -9.34 -0.34 -8.31
C LEU A 576 -10.35 -1.11 -7.44
N GLU A 577 -11.38 -1.72 -8.04
CA GLU A 577 -12.43 -2.47 -7.29
C GLU A 577 -11.92 -3.79 -6.65
N PRO A 578 -11.26 -4.71 -7.38
CA PRO A 578 -10.73 -5.93 -6.76
C PRO A 578 -9.58 -5.63 -5.79
N LEU A 579 -8.81 -4.56 -6.01
CA LEU A 579 -7.83 -4.02 -5.05
C LEU A 579 -8.51 -3.61 -3.74
N SER A 580 -9.50 -2.71 -3.80
CA SER A 580 -10.13 -2.14 -2.60
C SER A 580 -10.99 -3.15 -1.86
N ALA A 581 -11.71 -4.01 -2.58
CA ALA A 581 -12.49 -5.11 -2.02
C ALA A 581 -11.57 -6.13 -1.32
N SER A 582 -10.42 -6.48 -1.90
CA SER A 582 -9.46 -7.40 -1.29
C SER A 582 -8.79 -6.79 -0.05
N ALA A 583 -8.42 -5.50 -0.10
CA ALA A 583 -7.95 -4.78 1.07
C ALA A 583 -8.99 -4.76 2.21
N GLY A 584 -10.27 -4.50 1.88
CA GLY A 584 -11.38 -4.52 2.86
C GLY A 584 -11.58 -5.90 3.48
N ALA A 585 -11.45 -6.95 2.68
CA ALA A 585 -11.52 -8.33 3.12
C ALA A 585 -10.36 -8.73 4.05
N CYS A 586 -9.14 -8.27 3.76
CA CYS A 586 -7.99 -8.39 4.66
C CYS A 586 -8.22 -7.66 5.98
N LEU A 587 -8.66 -6.40 5.96
CA LEU A 587 -8.89 -5.63 7.19
C LEU A 587 -10.02 -6.25 8.05
N SER A 588 -11.05 -6.80 7.41
CA SER A 588 -12.09 -7.61 8.04
C SER A 588 -11.53 -8.87 8.73
N ALA A 589 -10.57 -9.56 8.12
CA ALA A 589 -9.87 -10.69 8.75
C ALA A 589 -8.95 -10.27 9.92
N LEU A 590 -8.29 -9.11 9.82
CA LEU A 590 -7.49 -8.52 10.89
C LEU A 590 -8.35 -8.13 12.11
N LEU A 591 -9.53 -7.54 11.90
CA LEU A 591 -10.53 -7.34 12.97
C LEU A 591 -11.04 -8.67 13.53
N GLY A 592 -11.40 -9.61 12.66
CA GLY A 592 -11.93 -10.93 13.03
C GLY A 592 -13.45 -10.96 13.25
N PRO A 593 -14.00 -12.14 13.59
CA PRO A 593 -15.43 -12.45 13.48
C PRO A 593 -16.34 -11.66 14.43
N GLU A 594 -15.81 -11.17 15.56
CA GLU A 594 -16.54 -10.42 16.59
C GLU A 594 -16.55 -8.91 16.32
N LEU A 595 -15.53 -8.41 15.61
CA LEU A 595 -15.27 -6.98 15.43
C LEU A 595 -15.46 -6.50 13.99
N SER A 596 -15.59 -7.40 13.01
CA SER A 596 -15.90 -7.05 11.62
C SER A 596 -17.39 -6.73 11.41
N PRO A 597 -17.75 -5.73 10.58
CA PRO A 597 -19.11 -5.46 10.15
C PRO A 597 -19.56 -6.29 8.94
N LEU A 598 -18.62 -6.95 8.25
CA LEU A 598 -18.91 -7.75 7.05
C LEU A 598 -19.38 -9.14 7.43
N GLU A 599 -20.26 -9.72 6.60
CA GLU A 599 -20.51 -11.17 6.66
C GLU A 599 -19.19 -11.91 6.52
N GLN A 600 -18.92 -12.81 7.47
CA GLN A 600 -17.58 -13.36 7.66
C GLN A 600 -17.13 -14.14 6.42
N TYR A 601 -15.91 -13.85 5.96
CA TYR A 601 -15.20 -14.71 5.00
C TYR A 601 -14.88 -16.05 5.67
N GLN A 602 -15.81 -17.00 5.63
CA GLN A 602 -15.67 -18.31 6.24
C GLN A 602 -15.02 -19.31 5.26
N LEU A 603 -13.96 -20.00 5.71
CA LEU A 603 -13.30 -21.06 4.95
C LEU A 603 -14.28 -22.19 4.57
N ILE A 604 -15.17 -22.56 5.49
CA ILE A 604 -16.22 -23.55 5.28
C ILE A 604 -17.20 -23.02 4.22
N GLY A 605 -17.40 -23.78 3.15
CA GLY A 605 -18.25 -23.38 2.03
C GLY A 605 -17.70 -22.25 1.15
N GLY A 606 -16.46 -21.79 1.35
CA GLY A 606 -15.94 -20.58 0.69
C GLY A 606 -15.36 -20.77 -0.72
N LEU A 607 -14.87 -21.97 -1.06
CA LEU A 607 -14.05 -22.21 -2.25
C LEU A 607 -14.80 -22.90 -3.40
N ASN A 608 -14.54 -22.47 -4.64
CA ASN A 608 -15.13 -23.10 -5.84
C ASN A 608 -14.62 -24.54 -6.07
N SER A 609 -13.34 -24.77 -5.80
CA SER A 609 -12.69 -26.09 -5.82
C SER A 609 -12.05 -26.39 -4.46
N VAL A 610 -11.70 -27.65 -4.24
CA VAL A 610 -10.81 -28.10 -3.15
C VAL A 610 -9.64 -28.93 -3.69
N LYS A 611 -9.42 -28.86 -5.00
CA LYS A 611 -8.29 -29.45 -5.72
C LYS A 611 -7.69 -28.34 -6.59
N PRO A 612 -6.42 -27.95 -6.37
CA PRO A 612 -5.76 -26.98 -7.23
C PRO A 612 -5.55 -27.56 -8.64
N ASN A 613 -5.37 -26.69 -9.63
CA ASN A 613 -5.08 -27.07 -11.01
C ASN A 613 -3.72 -27.82 -11.14
N SER A 614 -3.49 -28.45 -12.29
CA SER A 614 -2.29 -29.29 -12.52
C SER A 614 -0.97 -28.51 -12.55
N ALA A 615 -0.98 -27.25 -12.98
CA ALA A 615 0.21 -26.41 -13.00
C ALA A 615 0.65 -26.05 -11.56
N ALA A 616 -0.31 -25.66 -10.70
CA ALA A 616 -0.08 -25.48 -9.27
C ALA A 616 0.43 -26.77 -8.60
N VAL A 617 -0.11 -27.94 -8.94
CA VAL A 617 0.40 -29.23 -8.42
C VAL A 617 1.85 -29.49 -8.85
N SER A 618 2.20 -29.28 -10.12
CA SER A 618 3.59 -29.39 -10.62
C SER A 618 4.52 -28.43 -9.88
N SER A 619 4.12 -27.17 -9.73
CA SER A 619 4.81 -26.15 -8.93
C SER A 619 5.05 -26.61 -7.49
N PHE A 620 4.01 -27.04 -6.76
CA PHE A 620 4.15 -27.46 -5.36
C PHE A 620 5.07 -28.68 -5.21
N GLN A 621 5.03 -29.64 -6.14
CA GLN A 621 5.94 -30.78 -6.14
C GLN A 621 7.40 -30.36 -6.32
N LYS A 622 7.69 -29.44 -7.26
CA LYS A 622 9.03 -28.87 -7.46
C LYS A 622 9.51 -28.12 -6.20
N VAL A 623 8.69 -27.22 -5.67
CA VAL A 623 9.02 -26.40 -4.49
C VAL A 623 9.28 -27.27 -3.25
N VAL A 624 8.40 -28.23 -2.92
CA VAL A 624 8.62 -29.16 -1.79
C VAL A 624 9.87 -30.04 -2.01
N ALA A 625 10.11 -30.51 -3.23
CA ALA A 625 11.28 -31.33 -3.53
C ALA A 625 12.61 -30.58 -3.33
N THR A 626 12.63 -29.26 -3.52
CA THR A 626 13.80 -28.40 -3.27
C THR A 626 13.94 -28.01 -1.78
N LEU A 627 12.82 -27.79 -1.07
CA LEU A 627 12.82 -27.32 0.32
C LEU A 627 13.02 -28.40 1.39
N LYS A 628 12.76 -29.68 1.06
CA LYS A 628 12.87 -30.83 1.99
C LYS A 628 14.22 -31.00 2.73
N PRO A 629 15.39 -30.50 2.28
CA PRO A 629 16.62 -30.56 3.09
C PRO A 629 16.60 -29.60 4.28
N TYR A 630 15.79 -28.55 4.23
CA TYR A 630 15.78 -27.43 5.18
C TYR A 630 14.53 -27.42 6.08
N TRP A 631 13.41 -27.94 5.58
CA TRP A 631 12.11 -27.91 6.25
C TRP A 631 11.44 -29.29 6.25
N LYS A 632 10.78 -29.65 7.35
CA LYS A 632 10.04 -30.92 7.47
C LYS A 632 8.62 -30.73 6.95
N PHE A 633 8.27 -31.46 5.90
CA PHE A 633 6.89 -31.60 5.44
C PHE A 633 6.28 -32.87 6.06
N SER A 634 4.95 -33.02 6.03
CA SER A 634 4.31 -34.24 6.54
C SER A 634 4.65 -35.45 5.66
N GLU A 635 4.68 -36.65 6.25
CA GLU A 635 4.90 -37.90 5.50
C GLU A 635 3.88 -38.08 4.37
N GLU A 636 2.67 -37.55 4.53
CA GLU A 636 1.65 -37.52 3.48
C GLU A 636 2.10 -36.74 2.25
N VAL A 637 2.56 -35.50 2.42
CA VAL A 637 3.01 -34.59 1.34
C VAL A 637 4.22 -35.17 0.59
N MET A 638 5.02 -36.00 1.24
CA MET A 638 6.24 -36.60 0.70
C MET A 638 6.01 -37.88 -0.13
N ARG A 639 4.77 -38.30 -0.37
CA ARG A 639 4.43 -39.52 -1.15
C ARG A 639 4.13 -39.22 -2.62
N ASP A 640 4.56 -40.11 -3.53
CA ASP A 640 4.26 -40.02 -4.96
C ASP A 640 2.76 -40.07 -5.30
N ASP A 641 1.96 -40.76 -4.46
CA ASP A 641 0.50 -40.83 -4.59
C ASP A 641 -0.24 -39.66 -3.92
N PHE A 642 0.47 -38.73 -3.25
CA PHE A 642 -0.14 -37.57 -2.60
C PHE A 642 -0.88 -36.69 -3.60
N ARG A 643 -2.01 -36.12 -3.15
CA ARG A 643 -2.80 -35.19 -3.94
C ARG A 643 -3.09 -33.95 -3.12
N PHE A 644 -2.34 -32.88 -3.40
CA PHE A 644 -2.62 -31.54 -2.89
C PHE A 644 -4.11 -31.26 -3.00
N SER A 645 -4.74 -31.04 -1.86
CA SER A 645 -6.18 -30.84 -1.75
C SER A 645 -6.51 -30.13 -0.45
N LEU A 646 -7.67 -29.51 -0.43
CA LEU A 646 -8.20 -28.78 0.72
C LEU A 646 -9.32 -29.60 1.37
N PRO A 647 -9.64 -29.36 2.67
CA PRO A 647 -10.73 -30.04 3.34
C PRO A 647 -12.05 -29.93 2.56
N SER A 648 -12.79 -31.03 2.48
CA SER A 648 -13.98 -31.18 1.64
C SER A 648 -15.09 -30.15 1.93
N GLU A 649 -15.18 -29.79 3.20
CA GLU A 649 -16.08 -28.83 3.84
C GLU A 649 -15.74 -27.37 3.51
N TRP A 650 -14.54 -27.08 2.99
CA TRP A 650 -14.20 -25.74 2.48
C TRP A 650 -14.84 -25.47 1.09
N ARG A 651 -15.42 -26.49 0.46
CA ARG A 651 -16.05 -26.36 -0.86
C ARG A 651 -17.44 -25.73 -0.78
N ALA A 652 -17.69 -24.73 -1.62
CA ALA A 652 -18.99 -24.10 -1.80
C ALA A 652 -20.08 -25.08 -2.25
N ILE A 653 -21.02 -25.38 -1.35
CA ILE A 653 -22.14 -26.32 -1.56
C ILE A 653 -23.13 -25.75 -2.59
N ASN A 654 -23.30 -24.41 -2.60
CA ASN A 654 -24.29 -23.69 -3.41
C ASN A 654 -23.69 -23.00 -4.66
N SER A 655 -22.45 -23.31 -5.05
CA SER A 655 -21.85 -22.78 -6.29
C SER A 655 -22.68 -23.19 -7.51
N LEU A 656 -22.78 -22.33 -8.54
CA LEU A 656 -23.49 -22.66 -9.80
C LEU A 656 -22.96 -23.93 -10.49
N SER A 657 -21.74 -24.37 -10.15
CA SER A 657 -21.15 -25.64 -10.58
C SER A 657 -21.77 -26.89 -9.94
N THR A 658 -22.56 -26.78 -8.87
CA THR A 658 -23.07 -27.94 -8.10
C THR A 658 -24.39 -28.53 -8.61
N ARG A 659 -24.90 -28.07 -9.76
CA ARG A 659 -25.98 -28.78 -10.47
C ARG A 659 -25.53 -30.24 -10.74
N PRO A 660 -26.18 -31.26 -10.16
CA PRO A 660 -25.72 -32.64 -10.32
C PRO A 660 -25.76 -33.03 -11.80
N LYS A 661 -24.72 -33.76 -12.25
CA LYS A 661 -24.66 -34.28 -13.63
C LYS A 661 -25.98 -35.01 -13.91
N ARG A 662 -26.71 -34.51 -14.91
CA ARG A 662 -28.07 -34.95 -15.26
C ARG A 662 -28.11 -36.47 -15.31
N ALA A 663 -28.94 -37.08 -14.45
CA ALA A 663 -29.01 -38.55 -14.32
C ALA A 663 -29.14 -39.19 -15.72
N PRO A 664 -28.39 -40.28 -16.00
CA PRO A 664 -28.35 -40.86 -17.35
C PRO A 664 -29.77 -41.21 -17.78
N LYS A 665 -30.19 -40.67 -18.94
CA LYS A 665 -31.54 -40.93 -19.48
C LYS A 665 -31.77 -42.45 -19.48
N PRO A 666 -32.89 -42.96 -18.95
CA PRO A 666 -33.16 -44.39 -18.98
C PRO A 666 -33.10 -44.86 -20.43
N LYS A 667 -32.31 -45.90 -20.70
CA LYS A 667 -32.22 -46.50 -22.04
C LYS A 667 -33.65 -46.84 -22.49
N ARG A 668 -34.09 -46.26 -23.61
CA ARG A 668 -35.33 -46.70 -24.27
C ARG A 668 -35.21 -48.20 -24.48
N ARG A 669 -36.02 -48.99 -23.75
CA ARG A 669 -36.29 -50.36 -24.18
C ARG A 669 -36.96 -50.24 -25.55
N MET A 670 -36.45 -50.97 -26.54
CA MET A 670 -37.15 -51.10 -27.81
C MET A 670 -38.51 -51.74 -27.54
N PRO A 671 -39.58 -51.37 -28.27
CA PRO A 671 -40.79 -52.17 -28.30
C PRO A 671 -40.41 -53.59 -28.72
N VAL A 672 -40.91 -54.59 -27.99
CA VAL A 672 -40.92 -55.96 -28.50
C VAL A 672 -42.04 -56.02 -29.53
N GLU A 673 -41.75 -56.59 -30.70
CA GLU A 673 -42.74 -56.72 -31.78
C GLU A 673 -43.86 -57.70 -31.39
N GLY A 674 -45.06 -57.43 -31.91
CA GLY A 674 -46.28 -58.21 -31.72
C GLY A 674 -47.36 -57.76 -32.70
#